data_AF-A0A1F9Y984-F1
#
_entry.id   AF-A0A1F9Y984-F1
#
_cell.length_a   1.000
_cell.length_b   1.000
_cell.length_c   1.000
_cell.angle_alpha   90.00
_cell.angle_beta   90.00
_cell.angle_gamma   90.00
#
_symmetry.space_group_name_H-M   'P 1'
#
loop_
_entity.id
_entity.type
_entity.pdbx_description
1 polymer ?
#
loop_
_entity_poly.entity_id
_entity_poly.type
_entity_poly.pdbx_seq_one_letter_code
_entity_poly.pdbx_strand_id
1 'polypeptide(L)'
;MAEKVLIVKAAVITAALLILSISAAVPNTAYWRGGEELEPGPFLCLAPAATGVTVVCDRWPDGSDLRQFGLDAIRLSNAQSETDKAIAVWRWIRRWTMYTNETIPTEKRTQDAWSLANNGYIQDPIKVMNVYGAHWCDGLARIMEGVWRALGYRAEKVYRSGHTMVHCRYTDTDSVARWHLFDVSEGRFKFDRTRTRILGADGLGCEVNHWSPVWIHCDHLPYPRHRMELALRTGEKLERLWRNLGKPYENNIHYTHQTVPVSERGPYGRGDCRVDYGNGQWTYSPDLSREDWQEGLAEPPCHIASKGLMSDTVGRWAEVAWHFRTPYIISNAAVIVKYTRRQAADSLRLLLSTDGGNTYKPLWTASKKGDDRSDTLAICPVYPVPGNMPPAFKSPFGLYAYRLKLKLKVAQHLSDCEVKAFRFSTTVQLNLFSLPQLQPGLNTITVQGELAPGKALQITYVWDDSMGKERRNVTRVEKTPYTYTIAVAGKQWNDARCRSLSVEGVAANGRGNRAISKEYPRMLGSMLPLTRAETTRDRWMEKALSPERTTDVLLADLRDSARTLQALEYLIDRSDSGTFAVVESLCCADIRSPVKEKGVIALYLMSPEKARAVLQRLVSQAEGVCFAATSQWLKTTVIIGHQAVQQGWKGFSKGLTAACLSDSADQGQRWALLRLLAQVGDVSAAPAARRFITDPDWDTRILAAGAAGSTGDTSLLPLLCTFYRAAVDSGFKLGQIAALHSLGRFRDESSRPLFEIALTSSDENLRAAGAEALVRFQDNVSQSLLNKALLSEPFQWVRDRIEKGR
;
A
#
# COMPACT_ATOMS: atom_id res chain seq x y z
N MET A 1 33.67 -6.69 41.52
CA MET A 1 32.78 -5.74 40.81
C MET A 1 33.24 -5.42 39.38
N ALA A 2 34.55 -5.40 39.08
CA ALA A 2 35.06 -5.12 37.73
C ALA A 2 34.68 -6.19 36.67
N GLU A 3 34.59 -7.46 37.05
CA GLU A 3 34.25 -8.56 36.13
C GLU A 3 32.77 -8.55 35.66
N LYS A 4 31.84 -8.13 36.53
CA LYS A 4 30.41 -7.99 36.15
C LYS A 4 30.16 -6.80 35.22
N VAL A 5 31.02 -5.78 35.23
CA VAL A 5 30.94 -4.63 34.31
C VAL A 5 31.51 -4.99 32.93
N LEU A 6 32.47 -5.90 32.85
CA LEU A 6 33.01 -6.39 31.57
C LEU A 6 32.02 -7.29 30.83
N ILE A 7 31.28 -8.16 31.54
CA ILE A 7 30.29 -9.06 30.94
C ILE A 7 29.08 -8.29 30.40
N VAL A 8 28.66 -7.20 31.05
CA VAL A 8 27.57 -6.34 30.55
C VAL A 8 28.03 -5.48 29.36
N LYS A 9 29.28 -5.00 29.34
CA LYS A 9 29.84 -4.29 28.17
C LYS A 9 30.04 -5.22 26.97
N ALA A 10 30.48 -6.46 27.19
CA ALA A 10 30.59 -7.46 26.14
C ALA A 10 29.21 -7.80 25.55
N ALA A 11 28.18 -8.04 26.38
CA ALA A 11 26.83 -8.34 25.88
C ALA A 11 26.18 -7.18 25.10
N VAL A 12 26.42 -5.93 25.48
CA VAL A 12 25.92 -4.74 24.75
C VAL A 12 26.66 -4.55 23.42
N ILE A 13 27.97 -4.84 23.37
CA ILE A 13 28.78 -4.77 22.16
C ILE A 13 28.45 -5.94 21.22
N THR A 14 28.21 -7.15 21.73
CA THR A 14 27.77 -8.31 20.93
C THR A 14 26.35 -8.12 20.40
N ALA A 15 25.44 -7.49 21.15
CA ALA A 15 24.11 -7.14 20.64
C ALA A 15 24.16 -6.04 19.56
N ALA A 16 25.03 -5.03 19.72
CA ALA A 16 25.23 -4.00 18.69
C ALA A 16 25.91 -4.56 17.42
N LEU A 17 26.85 -5.50 17.56
CA LEU A 17 27.50 -6.20 16.44
C LEU A 17 26.59 -7.25 15.78
N LEU A 18 25.68 -7.90 16.50
CA LEU A 18 24.65 -8.77 15.91
C LEU A 18 23.60 -7.96 15.13
N ILE A 19 23.26 -6.75 15.59
CA ILE A 19 22.37 -5.82 14.85
C ILE A 19 23.06 -5.29 13.59
N LEU A 20 24.40 -5.22 13.57
CA LEU A 20 25.19 -4.83 12.39
C LEU A 20 25.51 -6.00 11.42
N SER A 21 25.32 -7.26 11.83
CA SER A 21 25.71 -8.44 11.02
C SER A 21 24.54 -9.34 10.59
N ILE A 22 23.31 -9.05 10.99
CA ILE A 22 22.09 -9.62 10.38
C ILE A 22 21.56 -8.63 9.32
N SER A 23 22.39 -8.38 8.32
CA SER A 23 21.96 -7.87 7.02
C SER A 23 22.35 -8.94 6.02
N ALA A 24 21.49 -9.94 5.84
CA ALA A 24 21.42 -10.59 4.55
C ALA A 24 21.01 -9.47 3.59
N ALA A 25 22.01 -8.84 2.99
CA ALA A 25 21.87 -7.66 2.19
C ALA A 25 20.92 -7.99 1.04
N VAL A 26 19.68 -7.51 1.14
CA VAL A 26 18.96 -7.08 -0.06
C VAL A 26 19.95 -6.12 -0.74
N PRO A 27 20.41 -6.41 -1.96
CA PRO A 27 21.39 -5.56 -2.62
C PRO A 27 20.91 -4.12 -2.53
N ASN A 28 21.85 -3.21 -2.30
CA ASN A 28 21.60 -1.78 -2.16
C ASN A 28 21.22 -1.20 -3.53
N THR A 29 20.12 -1.69 -4.11
CA THR A 29 19.52 -1.16 -5.32
C THR A 29 18.92 0.19 -4.99
N ALA A 30 19.14 1.17 -5.85
CA ALA A 30 18.53 2.48 -5.73
C ALA A 30 17.01 2.30 -5.63
N TYR A 31 16.47 2.54 -4.43
CA TYR A 31 15.05 2.47 -4.19
C TYR A 31 14.34 3.54 -5.04
N TRP A 32 13.46 3.13 -5.94
CA TRP A 32 12.71 4.05 -6.79
C TRP A 32 11.47 4.53 -6.03
N ARG A 33 11.52 5.78 -5.56
CA ARG A 33 10.32 6.54 -5.21
C ARG A 33 9.69 7.02 -6.51
N GLY A 34 8.36 6.94 -6.66
CA GLY A 34 7.66 7.50 -7.82
C GLY A 34 8.10 8.94 -8.06
N GLY A 35 8.16 9.37 -9.34
CA GLY A 35 8.89 10.54 -9.85
C GLY A 35 8.82 11.85 -9.04
N GLU A 36 8.29 12.92 -9.63
CA GLU A 36 8.13 14.19 -8.90
C GLU A 36 6.99 14.10 -7.88
N GLU A 37 7.16 14.78 -6.74
CA GLU A 37 6.10 14.93 -5.75
C GLU A 37 4.90 15.61 -6.38
N LEU A 38 3.75 14.93 -6.37
CA LEU A 38 2.51 15.49 -6.90
C LEU A 38 1.81 16.33 -5.83
N GLU A 39 1.67 15.78 -4.63
CA GLU A 39 1.01 16.44 -3.51
C GLU A 39 1.77 16.20 -2.21
N PRO A 40 1.86 17.21 -1.34
CA PRO A 40 1.47 18.62 -1.55
C PRO A 40 2.39 19.44 -2.47
N GLY A 41 3.54 18.93 -2.89
CA GLY A 41 4.53 19.63 -3.74
C GLY A 41 5.64 20.32 -2.91
N PRO A 42 6.76 20.75 -3.53
CA PRO A 42 8.00 21.05 -2.80
C PRO A 42 8.08 22.43 -2.12
N PHE A 43 7.15 23.35 -2.39
CA PHE A 43 7.29 24.76 -2.03
C PHE A 43 6.56 25.10 -0.71
N LEU A 44 7.27 25.62 0.30
CA LEU A 44 6.67 26.08 1.57
C LEU A 44 6.88 27.59 1.82
N CYS A 45 8.13 28.05 1.76
CA CYS A 45 8.54 29.42 2.03
C CYS A 45 9.95 29.67 1.48
N LEU A 46 10.42 30.93 1.56
CA LEU A 46 11.74 31.36 1.10
C LEU A 46 12.88 30.65 1.85
N ALA A 47 12.77 30.55 3.18
CA ALA A 47 13.80 29.94 4.03
C ALA A 47 13.15 29.04 5.10
N PRO A 48 12.85 27.77 4.78
CA PRO A 48 12.32 26.83 5.77
C PRO A 48 13.36 26.57 6.87
N ALA A 49 12.89 26.41 8.11
CA ALA A 49 13.76 26.08 9.23
C ALA A 49 14.21 24.61 9.17
N ALA A 50 13.32 23.74 8.67
CA ALA A 50 13.62 22.34 8.44
C ALA A 50 12.80 21.78 7.27
N THR A 51 13.39 20.82 6.54
CA THR A 51 12.79 20.09 5.41
C THR A 51 13.09 18.60 5.54
N GLY A 52 12.31 17.75 4.85
CA GLY A 52 12.56 16.30 4.88
C GLY A 52 12.36 15.66 6.26
N VAL A 53 11.63 16.31 7.18
CA VAL A 53 11.62 15.90 8.59
C VAL A 53 10.73 14.68 8.81
N THR A 54 11.30 13.64 9.43
CA THR A 54 10.59 12.47 9.93
C THR A 54 10.91 12.24 11.42
N VAL A 55 9.96 11.67 12.14
CA VAL A 55 10.12 11.21 13.52
C VAL A 55 9.59 9.80 13.58
N VAL A 56 10.45 8.84 13.89
CA VAL A 56 10.13 7.40 13.87
C VAL A 56 10.42 6.77 15.23
N CYS A 57 9.72 5.68 15.53
CA CYS A 57 9.90 4.89 16.74
C CYS A 57 10.36 3.49 16.33
N ASP A 58 11.45 2.97 16.88
CA ASP A 58 11.99 1.65 16.53
C ASP A 58 11.00 0.49 16.76
N ARG A 59 9.95 0.69 17.56
CA ARG A 59 8.91 -0.30 17.88
C ARG A 59 7.67 -0.24 16.99
N TRP A 60 7.62 0.70 16.05
CA TRP A 60 6.49 0.89 15.14
C TRP A 60 7.00 1.25 13.73
N PRO A 61 6.51 0.61 12.66
CA PRO A 61 7.01 0.87 11.30
C PRO A 61 7.02 2.36 10.90
N ASP A 62 7.97 2.77 10.06
CA ASP A 62 7.90 4.07 9.40
C ASP A 62 6.99 4.00 8.17
N GLY A 63 5.83 4.67 8.24
CA GLY A 63 4.86 4.73 7.15
C GLY A 63 5.14 5.80 6.08
N SER A 64 6.21 6.59 6.22
CA SER A 64 6.56 7.64 5.25
C SER A 64 7.07 7.08 3.91
N ASP A 65 7.48 5.81 3.91
CA ASP A 65 8.13 5.15 2.79
C ASP A 65 7.74 3.67 2.73
N LEU A 66 7.33 3.18 1.56
CA LEU A 66 6.85 1.80 1.42
C LEU A 66 7.96 0.76 1.68
N ARG A 67 9.20 1.05 1.29
CA ARG A 67 10.34 0.13 1.50
C ARG A 67 10.70 0.10 2.97
N GLN A 68 10.83 1.26 3.60
CA GLN A 68 11.14 1.37 5.02
C GLN A 68 10.07 0.70 5.87
N PHE A 69 8.78 0.93 5.56
CA PHE A 69 7.67 0.22 6.19
C PHE A 69 7.83 -1.30 6.13
N GLY A 70 8.13 -1.82 4.94
CA GLY A 70 8.36 -3.25 4.73
C GLY A 70 9.55 -3.81 5.50
N LEU A 71 10.67 -3.08 5.52
CA LEU A 71 11.89 -3.46 6.26
C LEU A 71 11.62 -3.47 7.77
N ASP A 72 10.89 -2.48 8.28
CA ASP A 72 10.49 -2.43 9.69
C ASP A 72 9.51 -3.55 10.03
N ALA A 73 8.55 -3.86 9.15
CA ALA A 73 7.62 -4.98 9.36
C ALA A 73 8.37 -6.32 9.51
N ILE A 74 9.38 -6.57 8.66
CA ILE A 74 10.25 -7.75 8.72
C ILE A 74 11.04 -7.77 10.02
N ARG A 75 11.73 -6.66 10.34
CA ARG A 75 12.56 -6.50 11.55
C ARG A 75 11.74 -6.72 12.83
N LEU A 76 10.60 -6.03 12.94
CA LEU A 76 9.73 -6.10 14.12
C LEU A 76 9.06 -7.46 14.31
N SER A 77 8.91 -8.23 13.24
CA SER A 77 8.34 -9.58 13.30
C SER A 77 9.41 -10.67 13.45
N ASN A 78 10.69 -10.29 13.47
CA ASN A 78 11.84 -11.19 13.42
C ASN A 78 11.70 -12.24 12.30
N ALA A 79 11.29 -11.80 11.11
CA ALA A 79 11.03 -12.68 9.97
C ALA A 79 12.32 -13.00 9.22
N GLN A 80 12.63 -14.30 9.11
CA GLN A 80 13.88 -14.79 8.51
C GLN A 80 13.66 -15.42 7.13
N SER A 81 12.64 -16.29 7.00
CA SER A 81 12.29 -16.93 5.72
C SER A 81 11.48 -16.00 4.82
N GLU A 82 11.47 -16.24 3.51
CA GLU A 82 10.66 -15.49 2.55
C GLU A 82 9.16 -15.55 2.89
N THR A 83 8.68 -16.72 3.31
CA THR A 83 7.30 -16.90 3.79
C THR A 83 7.01 -16.02 5.01
N ASP A 84 7.91 -15.99 5.99
CA ASP A 84 7.73 -15.17 7.19
C ASP A 84 7.81 -13.66 6.88
N LYS A 85 8.67 -13.26 5.94
CA LYS A 85 8.76 -11.87 5.47
C LYS A 85 7.47 -11.43 4.81
N ALA A 86 6.89 -12.27 3.94
CA ALA A 86 5.60 -12.01 3.31
C ALA A 86 4.47 -11.90 4.35
N ILE A 87 4.40 -12.84 5.31
CA ILE A 87 3.42 -12.81 6.41
C ILE A 87 3.60 -11.55 7.27
N ALA A 88 4.85 -11.16 7.57
CA ALA A 88 5.15 -9.99 8.38
C ALA A 88 4.59 -8.70 7.77
N VAL A 89 4.85 -8.47 6.48
CA VAL A 89 4.32 -7.32 5.73
C VAL A 89 2.80 -7.32 5.74
N TRP A 90 2.18 -8.44 5.34
CA TRP A 90 0.74 -8.60 5.32
C TRP A 90 0.10 -8.30 6.69
N ARG A 91 0.67 -8.83 7.77
CA ARG A 91 0.19 -8.63 9.13
C ARG A 91 0.29 -7.18 9.57
N TRP A 92 1.39 -6.50 9.26
CA TRP A 92 1.58 -5.10 9.62
C TRP A 92 0.66 -4.16 8.86
N ILE A 93 0.42 -4.40 7.57
CA ILE A 93 -0.58 -3.66 6.79
C ILE A 93 -1.95 -3.79 7.46
N ARG A 94 -2.36 -5.00 7.84
CA ARG A 94 -3.64 -5.22 8.53
C ARG A 94 -3.75 -4.52 9.90
N ARG A 95 -2.64 -4.31 10.60
CA ARG A 95 -2.63 -3.50 11.84
C ARG A 95 -2.81 -2.01 11.56
N TRP A 96 -2.38 -1.59 10.38
CA TRP A 96 -2.39 -0.21 9.91
C TRP A 96 -3.73 0.21 9.30
N THR A 97 -4.45 -0.75 8.73
CA THR A 97 -5.64 -0.51 7.92
C THR A 97 -6.88 -1.22 8.44
N MET A 98 -8.05 -0.73 8.04
CA MET A 98 -9.35 -1.34 8.35
C MET A 98 -10.21 -1.48 7.10
N TYR A 99 -11.25 -2.32 7.21
CA TYR A 99 -12.32 -2.37 6.22
C TYR A 99 -13.16 -1.09 6.28
N THR A 100 -13.71 -0.67 5.14
CA THR A 100 -14.50 0.56 5.08
C THR A 100 -15.90 0.39 5.66
N ASN A 101 -16.56 1.50 5.98
CA ASN A 101 -17.99 1.56 6.28
C ASN A 101 -18.84 1.57 5.00
N GLU A 102 -18.48 0.74 4.01
CA GLU A 102 -19.04 0.69 2.66
C GLU A 102 -18.74 1.94 1.81
N THR A 103 -18.25 3.03 2.40
CA THR A 103 -17.83 4.24 1.68
C THR A 103 -16.32 4.24 1.48
N ILE A 104 -15.88 4.30 0.22
CA ILE A 104 -14.47 4.50 -0.11
C ILE A 104 -14.03 5.93 0.15
N PRO A 105 -12.79 6.15 0.61
CA PRO A 105 -12.27 7.50 0.71
C PRO A 105 -12.14 8.13 -0.67
N THR A 106 -12.54 9.40 -0.82
CA THR A 106 -12.47 10.13 -2.09
C THR A 106 -11.91 11.54 -1.94
N GLU A 107 -11.00 11.96 -2.81
CA GLU A 107 -10.43 13.31 -2.88
C GLU A 107 -10.93 14.04 -4.12
N LYS A 108 -12.03 14.81 -3.98
CA LYS A 108 -12.66 15.53 -5.12
C LYS A 108 -11.80 16.62 -5.75
N ARG A 109 -10.64 16.93 -5.17
CA ARG A 109 -9.77 18.06 -5.53
C ARG A 109 -8.31 17.65 -5.69
N THR A 110 -8.06 16.36 -5.88
CA THR A 110 -6.72 15.84 -6.13
C THR A 110 -6.15 16.37 -7.43
N GLN A 111 -4.83 16.54 -7.47
CA GLN A 111 -4.05 16.85 -8.67
C GLN A 111 -3.82 15.63 -9.57
N ASP A 112 -4.18 14.42 -9.13
CA ASP A 112 -4.06 13.23 -9.96
C ASP A 112 -5.21 13.16 -10.98
N ALA A 113 -4.86 13.24 -12.27
CA ALA A 113 -5.83 13.31 -13.36
C ALA A 113 -6.73 12.07 -13.45
N TRP A 114 -6.18 10.87 -13.17
CA TRP A 114 -6.97 9.65 -13.19
C TRP A 114 -7.95 9.64 -12.01
N SER A 115 -7.48 9.93 -10.81
CA SER A 115 -8.35 10.01 -9.62
C SER A 115 -9.45 11.05 -9.80
N LEU A 116 -9.14 12.21 -10.38
CA LEU A 116 -10.13 13.25 -10.68
C LEU A 116 -11.20 12.75 -11.67
N ALA A 117 -10.80 12.08 -12.74
CA ALA A 117 -11.72 11.47 -13.71
C ALA A 117 -12.58 10.35 -13.08
N ASN A 118 -12.09 9.71 -12.02
CA ASN A 118 -12.76 8.64 -11.30
C ASN A 118 -13.35 9.12 -9.96
N ASN A 119 -13.97 10.31 -9.97
CA ASN A 119 -14.73 10.84 -8.84
C ASN A 119 -13.92 10.99 -7.53
N GLY A 120 -12.63 11.28 -7.65
CA GLY A 120 -11.70 11.44 -6.54
C GLY A 120 -11.19 10.12 -5.94
N TYR A 121 -11.34 8.99 -6.62
CA TYR A 121 -10.93 7.68 -6.10
C TYR A 121 -9.43 7.67 -5.71
N ILE A 122 -9.11 7.28 -4.47
CA ILE A 122 -7.75 7.39 -3.95
C ILE A 122 -6.90 6.19 -4.39
N GLN A 123 -5.93 6.47 -5.24
CA GLN A 123 -5.02 5.47 -5.77
C GLN A 123 -3.73 5.30 -4.96
N ASP A 124 -3.20 6.40 -4.41
CA ASP A 124 -1.87 6.44 -3.79
C ASP A 124 -1.81 5.66 -2.46
N PRO A 125 -1.00 4.59 -2.35
CA PRO A 125 -0.94 3.76 -1.15
C PRO A 125 -0.42 4.49 0.09
N ILE A 126 0.43 5.52 -0.07
CA ILE A 126 0.93 6.31 1.06
C ILE A 126 -0.21 7.11 1.69
N LYS A 127 -1.14 7.66 0.89
CA LYS A 127 -2.33 8.34 1.40
C LYS A 127 -3.27 7.37 2.12
N VAL A 128 -3.53 6.21 1.53
CA VAL A 128 -4.36 5.18 2.18
C VAL A 128 -3.77 4.78 3.53
N MET A 129 -2.45 4.59 3.62
CA MET A 129 -1.77 4.23 4.86
C MET A 129 -1.74 5.36 5.90
N ASN A 130 -1.49 6.61 5.51
CA ASN A 130 -1.15 7.67 6.45
C ASN A 130 -2.26 8.70 6.68
N VAL A 131 -3.22 8.82 5.77
CA VAL A 131 -4.31 9.81 5.85
C VAL A 131 -5.64 9.14 6.25
N TYR A 132 -5.99 8.02 5.60
CA TYR A 132 -7.33 7.43 5.74
C TYR A 132 -7.36 6.19 6.63
N GLY A 133 -6.40 5.27 6.49
CA GLY A 133 -6.37 4.01 7.23
C GLY A 133 -7.48 3.02 6.85
N ALA A 134 -8.26 3.27 5.80
CA ALA A 134 -9.32 2.39 5.33
C ALA A 134 -9.43 2.42 3.81
N HIS A 135 -9.74 1.28 3.21
CA HIS A 135 -10.09 1.18 1.80
C HIS A 135 -10.82 -0.14 1.51
N TRP A 136 -11.53 -0.24 0.39
CA TRP A 136 -11.97 -1.54 -0.14
C TRP A 136 -10.77 -2.47 -0.42
N CYS A 137 -11.06 -3.76 -0.62
CA CYS A 137 -10.07 -4.80 -0.94
C CYS A 137 -9.06 -4.36 -2.01
N ASP A 138 -9.51 -3.61 -3.03
CA ASP A 138 -8.64 -3.04 -4.05
C ASP A 138 -7.52 -2.15 -3.50
N GLY A 139 -7.83 -1.17 -2.63
CA GLY A 139 -6.82 -0.26 -2.08
C GLY A 139 -5.94 -0.90 -1.01
N LEU A 140 -6.48 -1.85 -0.26
CA LEU A 140 -5.71 -2.63 0.71
C LEU A 140 -4.70 -3.55 -0.01
N ALA A 141 -5.13 -4.17 -1.10
CA ALA A 141 -4.26 -4.95 -1.98
C ALA A 141 -3.17 -4.06 -2.61
N ARG A 142 -3.50 -2.85 -3.06
CA ARG A 142 -2.51 -1.89 -3.60
C ARG A 142 -1.41 -1.52 -2.61
N ILE A 143 -1.74 -1.33 -1.32
CA ILE A 143 -0.71 -1.10 -0.31
C ILE A 143 0.27 -2.28 -0.26
N MET A 144 -0.26 -3.50 -0.19
CA MET A 144 0.56 -4.69 -0.05
C MET A 144 1.42 -4.97 -1.27
N GLU A 145 0.85 -4.83 -2.47
CA GLU A 145 1.58 -4.88 -3.73
C GLU A 145 2.72 -3.85 -3.75
N GLY A 146 2.43 -2.59 -3.39
CA GLY A 146 3.42 -1.52 -3.38
C GLY A 146 4.57 -1.76 -2.40
N VAL A 147 4.27 -2.25 -1.19
CA VAL A 147 5.31 -2.57 -0.18
C VAL A 147 6.19 -3.73 -0.64
N TRP A 148 5.61 -4.81 -1.18
CA TRP A 148 6.41 -5.94 -1.67
C TRP A 148 7.27 -5.55 -2.89
N ARG A 149 6.72 -4.78 -3.83
CA ARG A 149 7.50 -4.22 -4.95
C ARG A 149 8.65 -3.34 -4.47
N ALA A 150 8.40 -2.48 -3.47
CA ALA A 150 9.42 -1.63 -2.85
C ALA A 150 10.52 -2.42 -2.13
N LEU A 151 10.21 -3.63 -1.64
CA LEU A 151 11.19 -4.57 -1.06
C LEU A 151 11.96 -5.37 -2.13
N GLY A 152 11.62 -5.22 -3.42
CA GLY A 152 12.26 -5.90 -4.53
C GLY A 152 11.57 -7.20 -4.98
N TYR A 153 10.45 -7.58 -4.38
CA TYR A 153 9.67 -8.73 -4.85
C TYR A 153 8.91 -8.39 -6.13
N ARG A 154 8.66 -9.41 -6.94
CA ARG A 154 7.58 -9.33 -7.93
C ARG A 154 6.26 -9.58 -7.21
N ALA A 155 5.39 -8.57 -7.17
CA ALA A 155 4.06 -8.68 -6.61
C ALA A 155 3.03 -8.09 -7.55
N GLU A 156 1.86 -8.72 -7.61
CA GLU A 156 0.82 -8.38 -8.58
C GLU A 156 -0.55 -8.49 -7.92
N LYS A 157 -1.34 -7.44 -8.06
CA LYS A 157 -2.74 -7.46 -7.65
C LYS A 157 -3.54 -8.40 -8.54
N VAL A 158 -4.46 -9.16 -7.94
CA VAL A 158 -5.35 -10.05 -8.66
C VAL A 158 -6.81 -9.84 -8.28
N TYR A 159 -7.70 -9.91 -9.27
CA TYR A 159 -9.12 -9.66 -9.15
C TYR A 159 -9.95 -10.91 -9.48
N ARG A 160 -11.04 -11.10 -8.74
CA ARG A 160 -12.06 -12.12 -8.97
C ARG A 160 -13.42 -11.64 -8.43
N SER A 161 -14.44 -11.62 -9.28
CA SER A 161 -15.86 -11.48 -8.86
C SER A 161 -16.12 -10.36 -7.86
N GLY A 162 -15.57 -9.17 -8.08
CA GLY A 162 -15.72 -8.01 -7.19
C GLY A 162 -14.71 -7.95 -6.03
N HIS A 163 -13.79 -8.91 -5.93
CA HIS A 163 -12.82 -9.00 -4.84
C HIS A 163 -11.38 -8.97 -5.34
N THR A 164 -10.50 -8.33 -4.56
CA THR A 164 -9.11 -8.11 -4.94
C THR A 164 -8.15 -8.57 -3.87
N MET A 165 -7.10 -9.27 -4.29
CA MET A 165 -6.02 -9.80 -3.45
C MET A 165 -4.67 -9.51 -4.10
N VAL A 166 -3.57 -10.03 -3.52
CA VAL A 166 -2.23 -9.83 -4.08
C VAL A 166 -1.45 -11.14 -4.10
N HIS A 167 -0.81 -11.39 -5.23
CA HIS A 167 0.23 -12.37 -5.39
C HIS A 167 1.61 -11.79 -5.06
N CYS A 168 2.42 -12.54 -4.31
CA CYS A 168 3.85 -12.29 -4.18
C CYS A 168 4.61 -13.49 -4.74
N ARG A 169 5.63 -13.24 -5.56
CA ARG A 169 6.53 -14.29 -6.05
C ARG A 169 7.79 -14.34 -5.21
N TYR A 170 8.06 -15.50 -4.63
CA TYR A 170 9.31 -15.79 -3.92
C TYR A 170 9.65 -17.27 -4.04
N THR A 171 10.87 -17.63 -3.62
CA THR A 171 11.36 -19.01 -3.64
C THR A 171 10.97 -19.71 -2.34
N ASP A 172 10.25 -20.82 -2.45
CA ASP A 172 9.88 -21.68 -1.33
C ASP A 172 11.11 -22.40 -0.73
N THR A 173 10.90 -23.07 0.40
CA THR A 173 11.95 -23.88 1.08
C THR A 173 12.47 -25.04 0.24
N ASP A 174 11.72 -25.46 -0.79
CA ASP A 174 12.14 -26.48 -1.77
C ASP A 174 12.88 -25.89 -2.98
N SER A 175 13.34 -24.63 -2.89
CA SER A 175 14.08 -23.91 -3.94
C SER A 175 13.30 -23.62 -5.22
N VAL A 176 11.97 -23.75 -5.22
CA VAL A 176 11.12 -23.43 -6.38
C VAL A 176 10.45 -22.07 -6.20
N ALA A 177 10.58 -21.20 -7.21
CA ALA A 177 9.95 -19.88 -7.23
C ALA A 177 8.47 -19.94 -7.64
N ARG A 178 7.57 -19.70 -6.69
CA ARG A 178 6.11 -19.79 -6.87
C ARG A 178 5.39 -18.48 -6.54
N TRP A 179 4.13 -18.39 -6.98
CA TRP A 179 3.21 -17.34 -6.57
C TRP A 179 2.49 -17.74 -5.29
N HIS A 180 2.32 -16.77 -4.38
CA HIS A 180 1.69 -16.94 -3.08
C HIS A 180 0.61 -15.87 -2.91
N LEU A 181 -0.62 -16.28 -2.61
CA LEU A 181 -1.79 -15.39 -2.56
C LEU A 181 -2.13 -15.00 -1.12
N PHE A 182 -2.37 -13.71 -0.91
CA PHE A 182 -2.76 -13.15 0.37
C PHE A 182 -3.95 -12.21 0.24
N ASP A 183 -4.87 -12.31 1.20
CA ASP A 183 -6.02 -11.43 1.37
C ASP A 183 -5.82 -10.49 2.56
N VAL A 184 -5.68 -9.19 2.30
CA VAL A 184 -5.57 -8.18 3.36
C VAL A 184 -6.93 -7.88 3.98
N SER A 185 -7.96 -7.75 3.15
CA SER A 185 -9.33 -7.38 3.52
C SER A 185 -10.00 -8.42 4.41
N GLU A 186 -10.02 -9.68 4.00
CA GLU A 186 -10.61 -10.76 4.79
C GLU A 186 -9.64 -11.33 5.81
N GLY A 187 -8.35 -11.00 5.68
CA GLY A 187 -7.34 -11.40 6.63
C GLY A 187 -6.99 -12.88 6.56
N ARG A 188 -6.84 -13.41 5.34
CA ARG A 188 -6.60 -14.84 5.10
C ARG A 188 -5.45 -15.07 4.12
N PHE A 189 -4.83 -16.23 4.27
CA PHE A 189 -4.00 -16.91 3.28
C PHE A 189 -4.12 -18.42 3.58
N LYS A 190 -3.72 -19.28 2.64
CA LYS A 190 -3.87 -20.72 2.81
C LYS A 190 -2.56 -21.44 2.57
N PHE A 191 -2.16 -22.28 3.51
CA PHE A 191 -1.07 -23.22 3.28
C PHE A 191 -1.52 -24.41 2.44
N ASP A 192 -0.58 -25.05 1.76
CA ASP A 192 -0.76 -26.39 1.22
C ASP A 192 -0.99 -27.41 2.34
N ARG A 193 -1.36 -28.65 1.98
CA ARG A 193 -1.63 -29.71 2.96
C ARG A 193 -0.44 -30.00 3.87
N THR A 194 0.78 -29.87 3.36
CA THR A 194 2.00 -30.10 4.14
C THR A 194 2.29 -28.98 5.14
N ARG A 195 1.59 -27.85 5.05
CA ARG A 195 1.80 -26.64 5.85
C ARG A 195 3.20 -26.05 5.70
N THR A 196 3.85 -26.30 4.56
CA THR A 196 5.21 -25.83 4.30
C THR A 196 5.26 -24.63 3.36
N ARG A 197 4.25 -24.46 2.49
CA ARG A 197 4.17 -23.36 1.53
C ARG A 197 2.78 -22.74 1.45
N ILE A 198 2.72 -21.46 1.11
CA ILE A 198 1.44 -20.76 0.90
C ILE A 198 0.97 -21.01 -0.55
N LEU A 199 -0.31 -21.30 -0.72
CA LEU A 199 -0.89 -21.49 -2.05
C LEU A 199 -1.06 -20.15 -2.76
N GLY A 200 -0.65 -20.10 -4.04
CA GLY A 200 -1.10 -19.08 -4.98
C GLY A 200 -2.50 -19.38 -5.52
N ALA A 201 -3.01 -18.51 -6.40
CA ALA A 201 -4.28 -18.72 -7.11
C ALA A 201 -4.44 -20.11 -7.73
N ASP A 202 -3.41 -20.59 -8.45
CA ASP A 202 -3.47 -21.86 -9.16
C ASP A 202 -3.47 -23.05 -8.16
N GLY A 203 -2.73 -22.93 -7.05
CA GLY A 203 -2.75 -23.92 -5.97
C GLY A 203 -4.10 -24.02 -5.28
N LEU A 204 -4.79 -22.88 -5.08
CA LEU A 204 -6.16 -22.85 -4.54
C LEU A 204 -7.16 -23.53 -5.48
N GLY A 205 -7.03 -23.31 -6.80
CA GLY A 205 -7.86 -23.98 -7.80
C GLY A 205 -7.61 -25.49 -7.88
N CYS A 206 -6.36 -25.91 -7.68
CA CYS A 206 -5.91 -27.30 -7.79
C CYS A 206 -6.20 -28.16 -6.56
N GLU A 207 -5.85 -27.68 -5.37
CA GLU A 207 -5.71 -28.51 -4.17
C GLU A 207 -6.90 -28.42 -3.21
N VAL A 208 -7.74 -27.40 -3.35
CA VAL A 208 -8.85 -27.15 -2.40
C VAL A 208 -10.16 -26.78 -3.06
N ASN A 209 -10.16 -26.49 -4.38
CA ASN A 209 -11.29 -25.95 -5.15
C ASN A 209 -12.03 -24.84 -4.37
N HIS A 210 -11.23 -24.02 -3.71
CA HIS A 210 -11.66 -22.89 -2.95
C HIS A 210 -11.48 -21.70 -3.89
N TRP A 211 -12.56 -20.97 -4.20
CA TRP A 211 -12.51 -19.73 -4.98
C TRP A 211 -12.08 -19.88 -6.46
N SER A 212 -12.64 -20.85 -7.19
CA SER A 212 -12.46 -21.00 -8.66
C SER A 212 -13.77 -20.69 -9.44
N PRO A 213 -13.74 -20.10 -10.67
CA PRO A 213 -12.59 -19.88 -11.55
C PRO A 213 -12.10 -18.42 -11.74
N VAL A 214 -10.76 -18.34 -11.71
CA VAL A 214 -9.76 -17.36 -12.18
C VAL A 214 -9.66 -15.97 -11.56
N TRP A 215 -8.41 -15.75 -11.17
CA TRP A 215 -7.81 -14.50 -10.76
C TRP A 215 -7.17 -13.84 -11.99
N ILE A 216 -7.65 -12.66 -12.35
CA ILE A 216 -7.03 -11.85 -13.42
C ILE A 216 -6.08 -10.86 -12.77
N HIS A 217 -4.90 -10.71 -13.36
CA HIS A 217 -3.95 -9.69 -12.92
C HIS A 217 -4.54 -8.31 -13.19
N CYS A 218 -4.37 -7.37 -12.26
CA CYS A 218 -4.81 -5.98 -12.45
C CYS A 218 -3.65 -5.10 -12.91
N ASP A 219 -3.96 -4.01 -13.61
CA ASP A 219 -2.94 -3.04 -14.01
C ASP A 219 -2.21 -2.52 -12.78
N HIS A 220 -0.88 -2.41 -12.93
CA HIS A 220 -0.03 -1.87 -11.89
C HIS A 220 -0.17 -0.35 -11.84
N LEU A 221 -0.28 0.17 -10.62
CA LEU A 221 -0.19 1.61 -10.41
C LEU A 221 1.27 2.08 -10.46
N PRO A 222 1.50 3.33 -10.91
CA PRO A 222 2.75 4.03 -10.67
C PRO A 222 3.11 4.03 -9.17
N TYR A 223 4.40 4.11 -8.86
CA TYR A 223 4.81 4.28 -7.47
C TYR A 223 4.27 5.59 -6.88
N PRO A 224 4.04 5.62 -5.56
CA PRO A 224 3.44 6.77 -4.90
C PRO A 224 4.23 8.05 -5.12
N ARG A 225 3.49 9.13 -5.36
CA ARG A 225 4.02 10.50 -5.53
C ARG A 225 3.65 11.41 -4.36
N HIS A 226 2.85 10.92 -3.42
CA HIS A 226 2.59 11.60 -2.16
C HIS A 226 3.80 11.49 -1.22
N ARG A 227 4.12 12.58 -0.51
CA ARG A 227 5.25 12.66 0.43
C ARG A 227 4.76 12.94 1.85
N MET A 228 5.34 12.26 2.83
CA MET A 228 4.96 12.37 4.25
C MET A 228 5.90 13.26 5.06
N GLU A 229 7.04 13.62 4.47
CA GLU A 229 8.07 14.42 5.11
C GLU A 229 7.57 15.83 5.44
N LEU A 230 7.89 16.29 6.65
CA LEU A 230 7.49 17.59 7.14
C LEU A 230 8.47 18.67 6.68
N ALA A 231 7.92 19.85 6.41
CA ALA A 231 8.67 21.09 6.26
C ALA A 231 8.07 22.12 7.23
N LEU A 232 8.92 22.87 7.91
CA LEU A 232 8.53 23.74 9.02
C LEU A 232 9.26 25.08 8.94
N ARG A 233 8.56 26.16 9.25
CA ARG A 233 9.17 27.47 9.55
C ARG A 233 9.64 27.53 11.01
N THR A 234 10.41 28.56 11.31
CA THR A 234 10.68 28.94 12.71
C THR A 234 9.37 29.34 13.38
N GLY A 235 9.03 28.74 14.52
CA GLY A 235 7.78 28.97 15.27
C GLY A 235 6.55 28.22 14.72
N GLU A 236 6.71 27.37 13.70
CA GLU A 236 5.64 26.52 13.18
C GLU A 236 5.66 25.16 13.87
N LYS A 237 4.47 24.65 14.22
CA LYS A 237 4.28 23.41 14.97
C LYS A 237 3.20 22.54 14.34
N LEU A 238 3.50 21.26 14.17
CA LEU A 238 2.53 20.20 13.96
C LEU A 238 2.35 19.42 15.25
N GLU A 239 1.12 19.30 15.76
CA GLU A 239 0.76 18.33 16.78
C GLU A 239 -0.10 17.22 16.18
N ARG A 240 0.40 15.98 16.16
CA ARG A 240 -0.34 14.78 15.74
C ARG A 240 -1.03 14.15 16.95
N LEU A 241 -2.30 13.79 16.82
CA LEU A 241 -3.19 13.42 17.92
C LEU A 241 -3.78 12.01 17.71
N TRP A 242 -3.72 11.19 18.75
CA TRP A 242 -4.45 9.91 18.83
C TRP A 242 -5.88 10.11 19.36
N ARG A 243 -6.61 11.07 18.79
CA ARG A 243 -8.01 11.37 19.12
C ARG A 243 -8.70 12.05 17.94
N ASN A 244 -10.02 11.92 17.90
CA ASN A 244 -10.88 12.72 17.03
C ASN A 244 -10.92 14.17 17.58
N LEU A 245 -10.46 15.14 16.79
CA LEU A 245 -10.61 16.57 17.02
C LEU A 245 -11.51 17.15 15.93
N GLY A 246 -12.71 17.61 16.31
CA GLY A 246 -13.67 18.14 15.34
C GLY A 246 -14.23 17.05 14.43
N LYS A 247 -14.48 17.39 13.16
CA LYS A 247 -14.95 16.47 12.12
C LYS A 247 -13.78 16.11 11.19
N PRO A 248 -13.74 14.87 10.65
CA PRO A 248 -12.76 14.52 9.63
C PRO A 248 -13.13 15.18 8.30
N TYR A 249 -12.25 15.10 7.31
CA TYR A 249 -12.63 15.32 5.92
C TYR A 249 -13.64 14.24 5.50
N GLU A 250 -13.34 12.98 5.81
CA GLU A 250 -14.22 11.84 5.58
C GLU A 250 -13.98 10.74 6.64
N ASN A 251 -15.05 10.15 7.19
CA ASN A 251 -14.93 9.01 8.10
C ASN A 251 -15.23 7.71 7.35
N ASN A 252 -14.19 6.93 7.04
CA ASN A 252 -14.30 5.70 6.27
C ASN A 252 -14.16 4.43 7.12
N ILE A 253 -13.99 4.54 8.43
CA ILE A 253 -13.56 3.41 9.26
C ILE A 253 -14.77 2.62 9.79
N HIS A 254 -14.73 1.30 9.65
CA HIS A 254 -15.73 0.39 10.21
C HIS A 254 -15.09 -0.75 11.00
N TYR A 255 -15.42 -0.83 12.29
CA TYR A 255 -14.92 -1.88 13.18
C TYR A 255 -15.79 -3.15 13.04
N THR A 256 -15.31 -4.12 12.25
CA THR A 256 -15.97 -5.44 12.05
C THR A 256 -15.23 -6.58 12.77
N HIS A 257 -15.74 -7.81 12.65
CA HIS A 257 -15.06 -9.03 13.09
C HIS A 257 -13.74 -9.31 12.34
N GLN A 258 -13.55 -8.75 11.13
CA GLN A 258 -12.30 -8.88 10.34
C GLN A 258 -11.18 -7.95 10.85
N THR A 259 -11.53 -7.03 11.76
CA THR A 259 -10.60 -6.10 12.38
C THR A 259 -9.54 -6.84 13.19
N VAL A 260 -8.27 -6.47 13.00
CA VAL A 260 -7.17 -6.99 13.83
C VAL A 260 -7.46 -6.71 15.32
N PRO A 261 -7.33 -7.71 16.21
CA PRO A 261 -7.58 -7.53 17.63
C PRO A 261 -6.76 -6.40 18.25
N VAL A 262 -7.35 -5.70 19.22
CA VAL A 262 -6.74 -4.59 19.98
C VAL A 262 -5.37 -4.98 20.56
N SER A 263 -5.20 -6.24 20.97
CA SER A 263 -3.93 -6.78 21.45
C SER A 263 -2.76 -6.69 20.46
N GLU A 264 -3.02 -6.42 19.17
CA GLU A 264 -2.00 -6.31 18.12
C GLU A 264 -1.88 -4.93 17.47
N ARG A 265 -2.81 -4.01 17.75
CA ARG A 265 -2.82 -2.65 17.17
C ARG A 265 -2.78 -1.54 18.22
N GLY A 266 -2.82 -1.93 19.49
CA GLY A 266 -2.84 -1.04 20.64
C GLY A 266 -4.23 -0.62 21.10
N PRO A 267 -4.29 0.25 22.12
CA PRO A 267 -5.51 0.54 22.89
C PRO A 267 -6.60 1.25 22.08
N TYR A 268 -6.28 1.73 20.88
CA TYR A 268 -7.15 2.52 20.04
C TYR A 268 -8.17 1.62 19.31
N GLY A 269 -9.46 1.88 19.52
CA GLY A 269 -10.55 1.23 18.77
C GLY A 269 -11.52 0.35 19.57
N ARG A 270 -11.52 0.40 20.91
CA ARG A 270 -12.62 -0.12 21.76
C ARG A 270 -12.78 0.74 23.04
N GLY A 271 -13.96 0.66 23.65
CA GLY A 271 -14.26 1.30 24.93
C GLY A 271 -14.10 2.82 24.90
N ASP A 272 -13.49 3.35 25.97
CA ASP A 272 -13.14 4.77 26.15
C ASP A 272 -12.08 5.28 25.15
N CYS A 273 -11.37 4.38 24.48
CA CYS A 273 -10.32 4.67 23.51
C CYS A 273 -10.77 4.42 22.07
N ARG A 274 -12.08 4.32 21.80
CA ARG A 274 -12.58 4.19 20.44
C ARG A 274 -12.39 5.50 19.69
N VAL A 275 -11.54 5.46 18.66
CA VAL A 275 -11.20 6.59 17.80
C VAL A 275 -11.30 6.09 16.36
N ASP A 276 -12.02 6.82 15.51
CA ASP A 276 -12.21 6.40 14.12
C ASP A 276 -11.12 6.98 13.21
N TYR A 277 -10.53 8.12 13.56
CA TYR A 277 -9.46 8.76 12.79
C TYR A 277 -8.55 9.57 13.72
N GLY A 278 -7.32 9.86 13.29
CA GLY A 278 -6.49 10.82 13.99
C GLY A 278 -6.63 12.23 13.40
N ASN A 279 -6.21 13.23 14.17
CA ASN A 279 -6.09 14.59 13.67
C ASN A 279 -4.68 15.13 13.86
N GLY A 280 -4.29 16.04 12.98
CA GLY A 280 -3.15 16.92 13.19
C GLY A 280 -3.62 18.35 13.40
N GLN A 281 -2.97 19.08 14.29
CA GLN A 281 -3.14 20.52 14.45
C GLN A 281 -1.85 21.23 14.06
N TRP A 282 -1.88 21.91 12.93
CA TRP A 282 -0.85 22.88 12.53
C TRP A 282 -1.14 24.23 13.15
N THR A 283 -0.10 24.85 13.70
CA THR A 283 -0.15 26.22 14.21
C THR A 283 1.10 26.98 13.82
N TYR A 284 0.92 28.20 13.34
CA TYR A 284 2.01 29.12 13.03
C TYR A 284 1.67 30.53 13.54
N SER A 285 2.58 31.10 14.33
CA SER A 285 2.48 32.46 14.84
C SER A 285 3.83 33.15 14.67
N PRO A 286 4.07 33.84 13.53
CA PRO A 286 5.31 34.57 13.34
C PRO A 286 5.46 35.66 14.39
N ASP A 287 6.67 35.80 14.94
CA ASP A 287 7.03 36.91 15.81
C ASP A 287 7.35 38.14 14.95
N LEU A 288 6.35 39.00 14.75
CA LEU A 288 6.46 40.18 13.90
C LEU A 288 7.41 41.26 14.45
N SER A 289 7.89 41.10 15.70
CA SER A 289 8.89 42.00 16.29
C SER A 289 10.32 41.73 15.81
N ARG A 290 10.57 40.57 15.21
CA ARG A 290 11.90 40.14 14.73
C ARG A 290 11.99 40.15 13.21
N GLU A 291 13.07 40.67 12.63
CA GLU A 291 13.19 40.75 11.16
C GLU A 291 13.14 39.38 10.44
N ASP A 292 13.47 38.28 11.14
CA ASP A 292 13.47 36.92 10.59
C ASP A 292 12.06 36.34 10.32
N TRP A 293 10.96 37.01 10.69
CA TRP A 293 9.61 36.54 10.33
C TRP A 293 9.38 36.52 8.81
N GLN A 294 10.10 37.35 8.05
CA GLN A 294 10.00 37.43 6.59
C GLN A 294 10.52 36.17 5.90
N GLU A 295 11.44 35.41 6.53
CA GLU A 295 11.91 34.09 6.04
C GLU A 295 10.77 33.09 5.85
N GLY A 296 9.72 33.22 6.67
CA GLY A 296 8.53 32.39 6.63
C GLY A 296 7.52 32.76 5.54
N LEU A 297 7.78 33.81 4.76
CA LEU A 297 6.92 34.20 3.63
C LEU A 297 7.10 33.26 2.44
N ALA A 298 6.04 33.13 1.65
CA ALA A 298 6.07 32.41 0.38
C ALA A 298 6.85 33.20 -0.68
N GLU A 299 6.79 34.52 -0.65
CA GLU A 299 7.44 35.40 -1.61
C GLU A 299 7.99 36.64 -0.89
N PRO A 300 8.99 37.34 -1.46
CA PRO A 300 9.51 38.55 -0.85
C PRO A 300 8.39 39.58 -0.61
N PRO A 301 8.37 40.26 0.55
CA PRO A 301 7.34 41.25 0.85
C PRO A 301 7.43 42.44 -0.11
N CYS A 302 6.27 43.03 -0.44
CA CYS A 302 6.19 44.21 -1.32
C CYS A 302 5.69 45.41 -0.53
N HIS A 303 6.43 46.53 -0.56
CA HIS A 303 6.10 47.79 0.12
C HIS A 303 5.89 47.68 1.65
N ILE A 304 6.58 46.74 2.30
CA ILE A 304 6.50 46.53 3.76
C ILE A 304 7.68 47.23 4.44
N ALA A 305 7.42 47.90 5.56
CA ALA A 305 8.45 48.52 6.36
C ALA A 305 9.49 47.48 6.87
N SER A 306 10.72 47.92 7.14
CA SER A 306 11.79 47.02 7.63
C SER A 306 11.50 46.42 9.01
N LYS A 307 10.68 47.09 9.83
CA LYS A 307 10.26 46.61 11.15
C LYS A 307 8.73 46.57 11.23
N GLY A 308 8.20 45.48 11.80
CA GLY A 308 6.77 45.24 11.91
C GLY A 308 6.09 44.89 10.57
N LEU A 309 4.78 44.69 10.62
CA LEU A 309 3.96 44.40 9.43
C LEU A 309 3.06 45.59 9.13
N MET A 310 3.67 46.62 8.55
CA MET A 310 3.03 47.87 8.14
C MET A 310 3.58 48.35 6.79
N SER A 311 2.91 49.33 6.17
CA SER A 311 3.29 49.87 4.87
C SER A 311 4.56 50.72 5.01
N ASP A 312 5.46 50.66 4.02
CA ASP A 312 6.58 51.61 3.92
C ASP A 312 6.16 52.95 3.30
N THR A 313 5.05 52.96 2.56
CA THR A 313 4.63 54.08 1.72
C THR A 313 3.14 54.36 1.88
N VAL A 314 2.76 55.64 1.94
CA VAL A 314 1.35 56.07 1.97
C VAL A 314 0.70 55.88 0.60
N GLY A 315 -0.56 55.41 0.57
CA GLY A 315 -1.35 55.31 -0.64
C GLY A 315 -1.02 54.12 -1.55
N ARG A 316 0.07 53.38 -1.30
CA ARG A 316 0.40 52.13 -2.02
C ARG A 316 -0.12 50.91 -1.27
N TRP A 317 -0.32 49.81 -2.00
CA TRP A 317 -0.63 48.52 -1.41
C TRP A 317 0.66 47.84 -1.00
N ALA A 318 0.76 47.48 0.28
CA ALA A 318 1.78 46.55 0.74
C ALA A 318 1.21 45.14 0.81
N GLU A 319 2.02 44.16 0.42
CA GLU A 319 1.60 42.77 0.24
C GLU A 319 2.59 41.80 0.88
N VAL A 320 2.05 40.78 1.55
CA VAL A 320 2.79 39.61 2.02
C VAL A 320 1.96 38.36 1.79
N ALA A 321 2.62 37.24 1.50
CA ALA A 321 1.94 35.96 1.29
C ALA A 321 2.58 34.82 2.07
N TRP A 322 1.75 33.92 2.59
CA TRP A 322 2.15 32.66 3.22
C TRP A 322 1.62 31.48 2.41
N HIS A 323 2.36 30.36 2.41
CA HIS A 323 1.96 29.12 1.75
C HIS A 323 1.95 27.97 2.76
N PHE A 324 0.78 27.40 3.06
CA PHE A 324 0.66 26.29 4.00
C PHE A 324 0.66 24.98 3.20
N ARG A 325 1.50 24.02 3.60
CA ARG A 325 1.73 22.75 2.89
C ARG A 325 1.79 21.61 3.90
N THR A 326 0.82 20.70 3.90
CA THR A 326 0.76 19.59 4.86
C THR A 326 0.72 18.24 4.14
N PRO A 327 1.33 17.16 4.68
CA PRO A 327 1.22 15.83 4.08
C PRO A 327 -0.11 15.12 4.38
N TYR A 328 -1.02 15.79 5.10
CA TYR A 328 -2.31 15.28 5.54
C TYR A 328 -3.45 16.13 4.97
N ILE A 329 -4.62 15.53 4.74
CA ILE A 329 -5.73 16.25 4.12
C ILE A 329 -6.34 17.26 5.08
N ILE A 330 -6.56 18.50 4.62
CA ILE A 330 -7.10 19.58 5.42
C ILE A 330 -8.61 19.38 5.65
N SER A 331 -9.00 19.39 6.92
CA SER A 331 -10.40 19.27 7.37
C SER A 331 -10.95 20.58 7.95
N ASN A 332 -10.07 21.47 8.42
CA ASN A 332 -10.46 22.80 8.90
C ASN A 332 -9.26 23.77 8.85
N ALA A 333 -9.53 25.08 8.83
CA ALA A 333 -8.51 26.11 8.97
C ALA A 333 -9.11 27.43 9.47
N ALA A 334 -8.37 28.13 10.32
CA ALA A 334 -8.73 29.43 10.86
C ALA A 334 -7.52 30.36 11.05
N VAL A 335 -7.79 31.67 11.02
CA VAL A 335 -6.79 32.73 11.20
C VAL A 335 -7.26 33.69 12.27
N ILE A 336 -6.39 34.06 13.19
CA ILE A 336 -6.58 35.18 14.10
C ILE A 336 -5.63 36.29 13.67
N VAL A 337 -6.15 37.49 13.48
CA VAL A 337 -5.39 38.69 13.13
C VAL A 337 -5.57 39.75 14.20
N LYS A 338 -4.47 40.27 14.73
CA LYS A 338 -4.46 41.44 15.62
C LYS A 338 -3.90 42.63 14.88
N TYR A 339 -4.63 43.74 14.87
CA TYR A 339 -4.30 44.89 14.03
C TYR A 339 -4.72 46.22 14.64
N THR A 340 -4.08 47.30 14.19
CA THR A 340 -4.52 48.68 14.37
C THR A 340 -5.04 49.20 13.03
N ARG A 341 -6.18 49.90 13.05
CA ARG A 341 -6.71 50.63 11.89
C ARG A 341 -7.42 51.90 12.34
N ARG A 342 -6.87 53.07 12.02
CA ARG A 342 -7.35 54.35 12.55
C ARG A 342 -8.27 55.10 11.60
N GLN A 343 -7.96 55.11 10.31
CA GLN A 343 -8.74 55.87 9.32
C GLN A 343 -9.74 54.99 8.57
N ALA A 344 -10.84 55.61 8.14
CA ALA A 344 -11.83 54.96 7.29
C ALA A 344 -11.28 54.63 5.89
N ALA A 345 -10.30 55.40 5.41
CA ALA A 345 -9.65 55.19 4.12
C ALA A 345 -8.52 54.13 4.16
N ASP A 346 -8.06 53.73 5.34
CA ASP A 346 -7.12 52.62 5.48
C ASP A 346 -7.80 51.31 5.08
N SER A 347 -7.05 50.38 4.50
CA SER A 347 -7.55 49.07 4.13
C SER A 347 -6.61 47.97 4.60
N LEU A 348 -7.20 46.90 5.14
CA LEU A 348 -6.50 45.69 5.52
C LEU A 348 -7.37 44.51 5.06
N ARG A 349 -6.81 43.67 4.20
CA ARG A 349 -7.54 42.59 3.51
C ARG A 349 -6.74 41.30 3.55
N LEU A 350 -7.43 40.19 3.77
CA LEU A 350 -6.86 38.86 3.63
C LEU A 350 -7.51 38.17 2.42
N LEU A 351 -6.70 37.52 1.60
CA LEU A 351 -7.11 36.81 0.40
C LEU A 351 -6.64 35.35 0.47
N LEU A 352 -7.43 34.43 -0.09
CA LEU A 352 -7.12 33.00 -0.21
C LEU A 352 -6.82 32.63 -1.64
N SER A 353 -5.79 31.81 -1.82
CA SER A 353 -5.58 31.02 -3.04
C SER A 353 -5.55 29.54 -2.69
N THR A 354 -6.16 28.73 -3.55
CA THR A 354 -6.22 27.27 -3.45
C THR A 354 -5.65 26.60 -4.70
N ASP A 355 -4.88 27.34 -5.49
CA ASP A 355 -4.34 26.96 -6.79
C ASP A 355 -2.89 27.45 -6.95
N GLY A 356 -2.10 27.32 -5.89
CA GLY A 356 -0.68 27.66 -5.89
C GLY A 356 -0.35 29.15 -5.95
N GLY A 357 -1.35 30.03 -5.90
CA GLY A 357 -1.18 31.49 -6.01
C GLY A 357 -1.62 32.06 -7.36
N ASN A 358 -2.15 31.23 -8.26
CA ASN A 358 -2.61 31.66 -9.58
C ASN A 358 -3.82 32.61 -9.47
N THR A 359 -4.75 32.33 -8.56
CA THR A 359 -5.88 33.22 -8.28
C THR A 359 -6.06 33.47 -6.80
N TYR A 360 -6.35 34.73 -6.43
CA TYR A 360 -6.63 35.14 -5.05
C TYR A 360 -8.06 35.68 -4.93
N LYS A 361 -8.82 35.18 -3.95
CA LYS A 361 -10.15 35.69 -3.62
C LYS A 361 -10.17 36.38 -2.26
N PRO A 362 -10.88 37.51 -2.09
CA PRO A 362 -11.05 38.13 -0.78
C PRO A 362 -11.72 37.18 0.22
N LEU A 363 -11.10 37.01 1.39
CA LEU A 363 -11.68 36.29 2.53
C LEU A 363 -12.24 37.25 3.58
N TRP A 364 -11.52 38.34 3.82
CA TRP A 364 -11.82 39.26 4.90
C TRP A 364 -11.29 40.65 4.59
N THR A 365 -11.99 41.66 5.10
CA THR A 365 -11.55 43.05 5.13
C THR A 365 -11.86 43.61 6.51
N ALA A 366 -10.88 44.26 7.14
CA ALA A 366 -11.07 44.89 8.44
C ALA A 366 -12.15 45.97 8.36
N SER A 367 -13.31 45.72 8.98
CA SER A 367 -14.43 46.66 8.99
C SER A 367 -14.36 47.65 10.15
N LYS A 368 -13.80 47.22 11.30
CA LYS A 368 -13.75 48.02 12.53
C LYS A 368 -12.48 48.85 12.59
N LYS A 369 -12.62 50.08 13.08
CA LYS A 369 -11.53 50.98 13.45
C LYS A 369 -11.12 50.76 14.92
N GLY A 370 -9.95 51.24 15.28
CA GLY A 370 -9.39 51.21 16.63
C GLY A 370 -8.00 50.60 16.67
N ASP A 371 -7.34 50.79 17.80
CA ASP A 371 -6.08 50.14 18.12
C ASP A 371 -6.32 48.73 18.69
N ASP A 372 -5.36 47.83 18.48
CA ASP A 372 -5.33 46.49 19.11
C ASP A 372 -6.61 45.65 18.91
N ARG A 373 -7.25 45.80 17.74
CA ARG A 373 -8.39 44.99 17.35
C ARG A 373 -7.95 43.55 17.11
N SER A 374 -8.85 42.60 17.33
CA SER A 374 -8.61 41.18 17.08
C SER A 374 -9.82 40.56 16.40
N ASP A 375 -9.61 39.99 15.22
CA ASP A 375 -10.64 39.28 14.45
C ASP A 375 -10.24 37.80 14.31
N THR A 376 -11.22 36.89 14.42
CA THR A 376 -11.05 35.44 14.19
C THR A 376 -11.83 35.04 12.94
N LEU A 377 -11.14 34.40 12.00
CA LEU A 377 -11.65 34.09 10.67
C LEU A 377 -11.65 32.57 10.48
N ALA A 378 -12.84 31.97 10.32
CA ALA A 378 -12.95 30.62 9.79
C ALA A 378 -12.79 30.69 8.26
N ILE A 379 -11.69 30.14 7.74
CA ILE A 379 -11.33 30.27 6.31
C ILE A 379 -11.58 28.99 5.52
N CYS A 380 -12.18 27.99 6.17
CA CYS A 380 -12.37 26.65 5.63
C CYS A 380 -13.84 26.26 5.60
N PRO A 381 -14.66 26.85 4.70
CA PRO A 381 -15.97 26.30 4.39
C PRO A 381 -15.85 24.80 4.08
N VAL A 382 -16.80 24.00 4.54
CA VAL A 382 -16.81 22.53 4.36
C VAL A 382 -18.09 22.11 3.64
N TYR A 383 -18.08 20.91 3.04
CA TYR A 383 -19.26 20.25 2.52
C TYR A 383 -19.22 18.76 2.91
N PRO A 384 -20.37 18.06 2.95
CA PRO A 384 -20.40 16.62 3.24
C PRO A 384 -19.72 15.81 2.13
N VAL A 385 -18.68 15.06 2.46
CA VAL A 385 -18.03 14.06 1.58
C VAL A 385 -18.69 12.69 1.86
N PRO A 386 -19.00 11.85 0.84
CA PRO A 386 -18.60 11.91 -0.58
C PRO A 386 -19.53 12.73 -1.49
N GLY A 387 -20.37 13.60 -0.94
CA GLY A 387 -21.30 14.44 -1.70
C GLY A 387 -20.63 15.36 -2.72
N ASN A 388 -21.45 15.95 -3.59
CA ASN A 388 -20.96 16.82 -4.66
C ASN A 388 -20.34 18.10 -4.09
N MET A 389 -19.16 18.45 -4.61
CA MET A 389 -18.50 19.71 -4.29
C MET A 389 -19.37 20.89 -4.79
N PRO A 390 -19.59 21.93 -3.96
CA PRO A 390 -20.31 23.12 -4.41
C PRO A 390 -19.65 23.78 -5.65
N PRO A 391 -20.44 24.40 -6.55
CA PRO A 391 -19.88 25.16 -7.67
C PRO A 391 -18.95 26.27 -7.17
N ALA A 392 -17.80 26.44 -7.85
CA ALA A 392 -16.78 27.44 -7.51
C ALA A 392 -16.29 27.39 -6.04
N PHE A 393 -16.30 26.21 -5.41
CA PHE A 393 -15.85 25.99 -4.03
C PHE A 393 -14.37 26.35 -3.84
N LYS A 394 -14.13 27.47 -3.14
CA LYS A 394 -12.79 27.97 -2.82
C LYS A 394 -12.59 27.91 -1.32
N SER A 395 -12.01 26.82 -0.86
CA SER A 395 -11.71 26.52 0.55
C SER A 395 -10.39 25.74 0.63
N PRO A 396 -9.66 25.77 1.76
CA PRO A 396 -8.60 24.79 2.02
C PRO A 396 -9.12 23.36 2.20
N PHE A 397 -10.41 23.16 2.49
CA PHE A 397 -11.01 21.84 2.77
C PHE A 397 -10.77 20.85 1.62
N GLY A 398 -10.25 19.66 1.96
CA GLY A 398 -9.94 18.61 0.98
C GLY A 398 -8.72 18.87 0.11
N LEU A 399 -7.83 19.79 0.52
CA LEU A 399 -6.53 20.03 -0.10
C LEU A 399 -5.40 19.70 0.87
N TYR A 400 -4.19 19.64 0.32
CA TYR A 400 -2.95 19.50 1.07
C TYR A 400 -2.16 20.81 1.17
N ALA A 401 -2.54 21.84 0.40
CA ALA A 401 -1.89 23.15 0.43
C ALA A 401 -2.85 24.30 0.11
N TYR A 402 -2.54 25.49 0.62
CA TYR A 402 -3.23 26.75 0.29
C TYR A 402 -2.34 27.97 0.56
N ARG A 403 -2.66 29.12 -0.02
CA ARG A 403 -1.95 30.38 0.23
C ARG A 403 -2.86 31.44 0.81
N LEU A 404 -2.30 32.26 1.69
CA LEU A 404 -2.95 33.46 2.19
C LEU A 404 -2.12 34.68 1.79
N LYS A 405 -2.78 35.70 1.24
CA LYS A 405 -2.15 36.98 0.90
C LYS A 405 -2.80 38.09 1.72
N LEU A 406 -1.99 38.82 2.48
CA LEU A 406 -2.40 40.05 3.13
C LEU A 406 -2.16 41.21 2.16
N LYS A 407 -3.13 42.13 2.07
CA LYS A 407 -2.97 43.44 1.44
C LYS A 407 -3.32 44.51 2.45
N LEU A 408 -2.41 45.44 2.68
CA LEU A 408 -2.65 46.62 3.50
C LEU A 408 -2.37 47.91 2.75
N LYS A 409 -3.10 48.97 3.09
CA LYS A 409 -2.93 50.30 2.51
C LYS A 409 -3.27 51.34 3.58
N VAL A 410 -2.35 52.27 3.79
CA VAL A 410 -2.51 53.41 4.70
C VAL A 410 -2.83 54.68 3.92
N ALA A 411 -3.71 55.51 4.45
CA ALA A 411 -4.22 56.69 3.76
C ALA A 411 -3.46 57.98 4.11
N GLN A 412 -3.07 58.17 5.37
CA GLN A 412 -2.46 59.41 5.85
C GLN A 412 -1.11 59.16 6.53
N HIS A 413 -1.09 58.50 7.69
CA HIS A 413 0.14 58.21 8.42
C HIS A 413 0.45 56.72 8.39
N LEU A 414 1.74 56.35 8.28
CA LEU A 414 2.16 54.94 8.22
C LEU A 414 1.72 54.13 9.46
N SER A 415 1.64 54.78 10.62
CA SER A 415 1.16 54.19 11.87
C SER A 415 -0.35 53.97 11.97
N ASP A 416 -1.12 54.42 10.97
CA ASP A 416 -2.59 54.34 11.03
C ASP A 416 -3.11 52.94 10.75
N CYS A 417 -2.35 52.09 10.05
CA CYS A 417 -2.69 50.70 9.80
C CYS A 417 -1.48 49.79 9.95
N GLU A 418 -1.55 48.87 10.91
CA GLU A 418 -0.49 47.92 11.24
C GLU A 418 -1.10 46.58 11.62
N VAL A 419 -0.43 45.48 11.26
CA VAL A 419 -0.71 44.16 11.83
C VAL A 419 0.29 43.84 12.93
N LYS A 420 -0.21 43.61 14.15
CA LYS A 420 0.59 43.35 15.35
C LYS A 420 0.85 41.87 15.57
N ALA A 421 -0.07 40.99 15.18
CA ALA A 421 0.14 39.55 15.28
C ALA A 421 -0.77 38.75 14.33
N PHE A 422 -0.27 37.58 13.92
CA PHE A 422 -1.07 36.52 13.32
C PHE A 422 -0.99 35.23 14.13
N ARG A 423 -2.08 34.47 14.10
CA ARG A 423 -2.08 33.05 14.45
C ARG A 423 -2.85 32.28 13.40
N PHE A 424 -2.14 31.44 12.68
CA PHE A 424 -2.70 30.50 11.72
C PHE A 424 -2.92 29.15 12.39
N SER A 425 -4.03 28.50 12.05
CA SER A 425 -4.35 27.16 12.52
C SER A 425 -4.95 26.34 11.39
N THR A 426 -4.44 25.13 11.20
CA THR A 426 -4.94 24.19 10.19
C THR A 426 -5.13 22.84 10.85
N THR A 427 -6.34 22.30 10.79
CA THR A 427 -6.66 20.95 11.29
C THR A 427 -6.67 20.00 10.11
N VAL A 428 -5.96 18.89 10.25
CA VAL A 428 -5.83 17.86 9.21
C VAL A 428 -6.34 16.52 9.72
N GLN A 429 -6.80 15.66 8.82
CA GLN A 429 -7.12 14.26 9.10
C GLN A 429 -5.91 13.38 8.82
N LEU A 430 -5.66 12.40 9.70
CA LEU A 430 -4.60 11.41 9.53
C LEU A 430 -5.04 10.03 10.01
N ASN A 431 -4.34 8.97 9.60
CA ASN A 431 -4.51 7.65 10.16
C ASN A 431 -3.74 7.56 11.49
N LEU A 432 -4.45 7.41 12.61
CA LEU A 432 -3.82 7.33 13.94
C LEU A 432 -2.88 6.13 14.09
N PHE A 433 -3.13 5.03 13.37
CA PHE A 433 -2.28 3.84 13.40
C PHE A 433 -0.96 4.06 12.64
N SER A 434 -0.88 5.12 11.83
CA SER A 434 0.36 5.51 11.16
C SER A 434 1.36 6.26 12.02
N LEU A 435 0.91 6.73 13.18
CA LEU A 435 1.74 7.56 14.04
C LEU A 435 2.79 6.72 14.78
N PRO A 436 3.99 7.26 15.10
CA PRO A 436 5.06 6.52 15.76
C PRO A 436 4.69 6.25 17.22
N GLN A 437 4.04 5.11 17.46
CA GLN A 437 3.49 4.73 18.76
C GLN A 437 4.60 4.35 19.76
N LEU A 438 4.40 4.76 21.01
CA LEU A 438 5.19 4.25 22.13
C LEU A 438 4.58 2.95 22.66
N GLN A 439 5.43 2.06 23.12
CA GLN A 439 5.08 0.80 23.77
C GLN A 439 5.76 0.71 25.15
N PRO A 440 5.22 -0.06 26.11
CA PRO A 440 5.87 -0.22 27.42
C PRO A 440 7.32 -0.72 27.32
N GLY A 441 8.23 -0.08 28.04
CA GLY A 441 9.68 -0.29 27.97
C GLY A 441 10.43 0.87 27.30
N LEU A 442 11.61 0.58 26.73
CA LEU A 442 12.47 1.57 26.08
C LEU A 442 12.14 1.68 24.58
N ASN A 443 11.66 2.85 24.18
CA ASN A 443 11.40 3.20 22.79
C ASN A 443 12.54 4.08 22.28
N THR A 444 13.11 3.73 21.15
CA THR A 444 14.16 4.50 20.48
C THR A 444 13.51 5.38 19.43
N ILE A 445 13.59 6.69 19.64
CA ILE A 445 13.05 7.70 18.73
C ILE A 445 14.18 8.25 17.88
N THR A 446 13.99 8.25 16.56
CA THR A 446 14.94 8.85 15.61
C THR A 446 14.27 10.00 14.88
N VAL A 447 14.99 11.14 14.84
CA VAL A 447 14.60 12.36 14.14
C VAL A 447 15.56 12.57 12.99
N GLN A 448 15.01 12.71 11.79
CA GLN A 448 15.77 12.95 10.55
C GLN A 448 15.24 14.20 9.84
N GLY A 449 15.92 14.63 8.79
CA GLY A 449 15.62 15.82 7.99
C GLY A 449 16.81 16.77 7.88
N GLU A 450 16.66 17.82 7.09
CA GLU A 450 17.66 18.87 6.93
C GLU A 450 17.28 20.08 7.79
N LEU A 451 18.27 20.68 8.45
CA LEU A 451 18.09 21.86 9.29
C LEU A 451 18.85 23.03 8.70
N ALA A 452 18.19 24.18 8.57
CA ALA A 452 18.86 25.41 8.18
C ALA A 452 19.83 25.88 9.28
N PRO A 453 20.88 26.64 8.94
CA PRO A 453 21.85 27.16 9.91
C PRO A 453 21.17 27.92 11.06
N GLY A 454 21.57 27.63 12.30
CA GLY A 454 21.00 28.27 13.48
C GLY A 454 19.55 27.89 13.80
N LYS A 455 18.98 26.89 13.11
CA LYS A 455 17.65 26.35 13.37
C LYS A 455 17.73 24.96 14.01
N ALA A 456 16.65 24.56 14.65
CA ALA A 456 16.53 23.31 15.39
C ALA A 456 15.08 22.81 15.37
N LEU A 457 14.88 21.57 15.76
CA LEU A 457 13.56 20.98 16.00
C LEU A 457 13.33 20.77 17.49
N GLN A 458 12.08 20.94 17.92
CA GLN A 458 11.61 20.53 19.23
C GLN A 458 10.55 19.43 19.07
N ILE A 459 10.85 18.25 19.60
CA ILE A 459 9.99 17.07 19.56
C ILE A 459 9.38 16.87 20.94
N THR A 460 8.06 16.81 21.02
CA THR A 460 7.36 16.56 22.28
C THR A 460 6.45 15.34 22.13
N TYR A 461 6.66 14.34 22.97
CA TYR A 461 5.73 13.23 23.17
C TYR A 461 4.92 13.47 24.45
N VAL A 462 3.63 13.17 24.39
CA VAL A 462 2.73 13.11 25.55
C VAL A 462 2.00 11.77 25.55
N TRP A 463 2.03 11.05 26.67
CA TRP A 463 1.37 9.75 26.81
C TRP A 463 0.83 9.53 28.23
N ASP A 464 -0.11 8.61 28.37
CA ASP A 464 -0.50 8.04 29.65
C ASP A 464 0.14 6.67 29.79
N ASP A 465 0.56 6.34 31.01
CA ASP A 465 0.91 4.97 31.36
C ASP A 465 0.56 4.61 32.81
N SER A 466 1.00 3.43 33.27
CA SER A 466 0.70 2.96 34.63
C SER A 466 1.25 3.85 35.76
N MET A 467 2.14 4.81 35.46
CA MET A 467 2.67 5.77 36.44
C MET A 467 1.87 7.08 36.49
N GLY A 468 1.02 7.37 35.50
CA GLY A 468 0.24 8.60 35.46
C GLY A 468 -0.23 8.99 34.07
N LYS A 469 -1.02 10.07 34.02
CA LYS A 469 -1.52 10.67 32.78
C LYS A 469 -0.63 11.83 32.34
N GLU A 470 -0.64 12.13 31.05
CA GLU A 470 0.05 13.28 30.42
C GLU A 470 1.54 13.39 30.71
N ARG A 471 2.19 12.24 30.90
CA ARG A 471 3.64 12.13 31.00
C ARG A 471 4.27 12.63 29.71
N ARG A 472 5.43 13.29 29.82
CA ARG A 472 6.06 13.97 28.68
C ARG A 472 7.55 13.72 28.51
N ASN A 473 7.97 13.83 27.26
CA ASN A 473 9.37 13.95 26.87
C ASN A 473 9.49 15.07 25.83
N VAL A 474 10.29 16.09 26.13
CA VAL A 474 10.62 17.21 25.24
C VAL A 474 12.08 17.10 24.86
N THR A 475 12.38 17.02 23.57
CA THR A 475 13.75 16.88 23.04
C THR A 475 14.02 17.94 22.00
N ARG A 476 15.17 18.59 22.09
CA ARG A 476 15.67 19.56 21.11
C ARG A 476 16.75 18.93 20.25
N VAL A 477 16.65 19.14 18.94
CA VAL A 477 17.52 18.57 17.92
C VAL A 477 18.10 19.70 17.07
N GLU A 478 19.38 19.97 17.24
CA GLU A 478 20.16 20.96 16.46
C GLU A 478 21.01 20.31 15.36
N LYS A 479 21.14 18.97 15.36
CA LYS A 479 21.83 18.18 14.34
C LYS A 479 21.07 16.88 14.07
N THR A 480 20.87 16.56 12.80
CA THR A 480 20.21 15.33 12.33
C THR A 480 21.20 14.43 11.57
N PRO A 481 20.97 13.11 11.53
CA PRO A 481 19.96 12.37 12.31
C PRO A 481 20.30 12.39 13.81
N TYR A 482 19.28 12.34 14.67
CA TYR A 482 19.46 12.21 16.12
C TYR A 482 18.54 11.16 16.71
N THR A 483 19.11 10.34 17.59
CA THR A 483 18.41 9.25 18.25
C THR A 483 18.43 9.43 19.76
N TYR A 484 17.29 9.23 20.41
CA TYR A 484 17.14 9.27 21.86
C TYR A 484 16.10 8.26 22.33
N THR A 485 16.05 7.98 23.63
CA THR A 485 15.12 6.99 24.20
C THR A 485 14.01 7.62 25.01
N ILE A 486 12.80 7.03 24.97
CA ILE A 486 11.69 7.32 25.88
C ILE A 486 11.34 6.04 26.66
N ALA A 487 11.27 6.15 27.99
CA ALA A 487 10.92 5.04 28.87
C ALA A 487 9.44 5.12 29.27
N VAL A 488 8.66 4.11 28.89
CA VAL A 488 7.23 4.02 29.17
C VAL A 488 6.96 2.88 30.15
N ALA A 489 6.13 3.12 31.17
CA ALA A 489 5.77 2.10 32.15
C ALA A 489 4.68 1.15 31.61
N GLY A 490 4.54 -0.02 32.23
CA GLY A 490 3.51 -1.02 31.87
C GLY A 490 4.07 -2.37 31.45
N LYS A 491 3.20 -3.36 31.35
CA LYS A 491 3.53 -4.77 31.02
C LYS A 491 2.84 -5.26 29.75
N GLN A 492 1.77 -4.60 29.33
CA GLN A 492 0.98 -4.95 28.15
C GLN A 492 0.70 -3.71 27.30
N TRP A 493 0.34 -3.91 26.04
CA TRP A 493 0.15 -2.82 25.08
C TRP A 493 -0.77 -1.71 25.61
N ASN A 494 -1.89 -2.08 26.23
CA ASN A 494 -2.91 -1.14 26.70
C ASN A 494 -2.45 -0.23 27.85
N ASP A 495 -1.30 -0.53 28.46
CA ASP A 495 -0.73 0.27 29.53
C ASP A 495 0.00 1.51 29.01
N ALA A 496 0.25 1.62 27.69
CA ALA A 496 0.83 2.80 27.05
C ALA A 496 -0.19 3.42 26.09
N ARG A 497 -0.61 4.66 26.37
CA ARG A 497 -1.56 5.40 25.53
C ARG A 497 -0.94 6.73 25.11
N CYS A 498 -0.34 6.77 23.92
CA CYS A 498 0.05 8.04 23.28
C CYS A 498 -1.17 8.97 23.15
N ARG A 499 -0.96 10.25 23.47
CA ARG A 499 -1.94 11.33 23.36
C ARG A 499 -1.59 12.27 22.22
N SER A 500 -0.34 12.76 22.21
CA SER A 500 0.15 13.60 21.15
C SER A 500 1.65 13.44 20.86
N LEU A 501 2.01 13.77 19.63
CA LEU A 501 3.37 13.92 19.16
C LEU A 501 3.47 15.23 18.41
N SER A 502 4.24 16.19 18.93
CA SER A 502 4.48 17.45 18.24
C SER A 502 5.90 17.59 17.71
N VAL A 503 6.00 18.22 16.53
CA VAL A 503 7.25 18.63 15.88
C VAL A 503 7.15 20.13 15.63
N GLU A 504 8.12 20.88 16.14
CA GLU A 504 8.14 22.34 16.08
C GLU A 504 9.49 22.83 15.57
N GLY A 505 9.48 23.74 14.60
CA GLY A 505 10.68 24.46 14.16
C GLY A 505 11.02 25.58 15.15
N VAL A 506 12.24 25.60 15.67
CA VAL A 506 12.67 26.56 16.70
C VAL A 506 14.07 27.08 16.37
N ALA A 507 14.46 28.22 16.95
CA ALA A 507 15.84 28.68 16.87
C ALA A 507 16.77 27.74 17.65
N ALA A 508 17.95 27.45 17.12
CA ALA A 508 19.01 26.77 17.87
C ALA A 508 19.50 27.67 19.02
N ASN A 509 19.98 27.07 20.10
CA ASN A 509 20.61 27.78 21.20
C ASN A 509 22.07 27.36 21.44
N GLY A 510 22.64 26.59 20.50
CA GLY A 510 24.07 26.25 20.46
C GLY A 510 24.49 25.20 21.49
N ARG A 511 23.56 24.58 22.23
CA ARG A 511 23.88 23.54 23.21
C ARG A 511 23.72 22.12 22.65
N GLY A 512 23.49 21.98 21.36
CA GLY A 512 23.36 20.68 20.68
C GLY A 512 22.09 19.92 21.03
N ASN A 513 22.05 18.66 20.57
CA ASN A 513 20.94 17.74 20.75
C ASN A 513 20.80 17.34 22.22
N ARG A 514 19.59 17.44 22.79
CA ARG A 514 19.36 17.09 24.21
C ARG A 514 17.88 16.93 24.55
N ALA A 515 17.61 16.13 25.58
CA ALA A 515 16.31 16.16 26.24
C ALA A 515 16.21 17.40 27.15
N ILE A 516 15.16 18.21 26.97
CA ILE A 516 14.83 19.35 27.84
C ILE A 516 14.04 18.85 29.05
N SER A 517 13.13 17.92 28.82
CA SER A 517 12.33 17.28 29.87
C SER A 517 12.20 15.81 29.51
N LYS A 518 12.48 14.93 30.48
CA LYS A 518 12.42 13.49 30.31
C LYS A 518 11.93 12.85 31.59
N GLU A 519 10.69 12.38 31.58
CA GLU A 519 10.18 11.61 32.70
C GLU A 519 10.63 10.15 32.59
N TYR A 520 11.23 9.62 33.65
CA TYR A 520 11.60 8.20 33.76
C TYR A 520 10.72 7.49 34.79
N PRO A 521 10.15 6.32 34.46
CA PRO A 521 9.45 5.50 35.46
C PRO A 521 10.46 4.86 36.42
N ARG A 522 10.05 4.66 37.69
CA ARG A 522 10.87 3.98 38.71
C ARG A 522 11.12 2.51 38.38
N MET A 523 10.17 1.86 37.71
CA MET A 523 10.31 0.52 37.15
C MET A 523 10.03 0.56 35.65
N LEU A 524 10.98 0.10 34.86
CA LEU A 524 10.76 -0.23 33.46
C LEU A 524 10.08 -1.59 33.40
N GLY A 525 8.86 -1.64 32.87
CA GLY A 525 8.31 -2.92 32.47
C GLY A 525 8.96 -3.41 31.17
N SER A 526 8.94 -4.72 30.94
CA SER A 526 9.31 -5.29 29.64
C SER A 526 8.04 -5.65 28.90
N MET A 527 7.79 -4.98 27.77
CA MET A 527 6.87 -5.56 26.80
C MET A 527 7.53 -6.80 26.19
N LEU A 528 6.79 -7.90 26.11
CA LEU A 528 7.24 -9.08 25.40
C LEU A 528 7.55 -8.72 23.94
N PRO A 529 8.58 -9.31 23.33
CA PRO A 529 8.79 -9.19 21.90
C PRO A 529 7.49 -9.50 21.15
N LEU A 530 7.25 -8.79 20.05
CA LEU A 530 6.16 -9.13 19.15
C LEU A 530 6.25 -10.61 18.78
N THR A 531 5.10 -11.28 18.76
CA THR A 531 5.03 -12.70 18.41
C THR A 531 5.64 -12.90 17.02
N ARG A 532 6.56 -13.85 16.87
CA ARG A 532 7.23 -14.17 15.60
C ARG A 532 6.21 -14.49 14.51
N ALA A 533 6.48 -14.10 13.27
CA ALA A 533 5.56 -14.36 12.15
C ALA A 533 5.15 -15.85 12.05
N GLU A 534 6.12 -16.76 12.19
CA GLU A 534 5.93 -18.22 12.15
C GLU A 534 4.87 -18.73 13.15
N THR A 535 4.83 -18.17 14.36
CA THR A 535 3.88 -18.59 15.42
C THR A 535 2.45 -18.11 15.20
N THR A 536 2.25 -17.22 14.24
CA THR A 536 0.93 -16.67 13.91
C THR A 536 0.27 -17.33 12.72
N ARG A 537 0.96 -18.29 12.09
CA ARG A 537 0.49 -19.01 10.91
C ARG A 537 -0.90 -19.63 11.12
N ASP A 538 -1.10 -20.34 12.23
CA ASP A 538 -2.38 -21.01 12.52
C ASP A 538 -3.53 -20.05 12.85
N ARG A 539 -3.23 -18.90 13.46
CA ARG A 539 -4.24 -17.94 13.92
C ARG A 539 -5.06 -17.35 12.78
N TRP A 540 -4.46 -17.26 11.60
CA TRP A 540 -5.05 -16.64 10.41
C TRP A 540 -5.43 -17.67 9.35
N MET A 541 -5.42 -18.96 9.71
CA MET A 541 -5.92 -20.06 8.87
C MET A 541 -7.38 -20.38 9.17
N GLU A 542 -8.08 -20.92 8.17
CA GLU A 542 -9.52 -21.22 8.26
C GLU A 542 -9.87 -22.38 9.22
N LYS A 543 -8.99 -23.37 9.44
CA LYS A 543 -9.27 -24.55 10.31
C LYS A 543 -8.00 -25.30 10.76
N ALA A 544 -8.05 -25.92 11.94
CA ALA A 544 -7.11 -26.96 12.36
C ALA A 544 -7.31 -28.25 11.54
N LEU A 545 -6.27 -29.09 11.43
CA LEU A 545 -6.39 -30.38 10.73
C LEU A 545 -7.47 -31.26 11.36
N SER A 546 -8.20 -31.97 10.52
CA SER A 546 -9.23 -32.93 10.97
C SER A 546 -8.60 -34.05 11.83
N PRO A 547 -9.29 -34.61 12.83
CA PRO A 547 -8.82 -35.77 13.61
C PRO A 547 -8.61 -37.01 12.73
N GLU A 548 -7.77 -37.95 13.16
CA GLU A 548 -7.53 -39.19 12.39
C GLU A 548 -8.78 -40.10 12.32
N ARG A 549 -8.98 -40.74 11.17
CA ARG A 549 -10.07 -41.68 10.89
C ARG A 549 -9.50 -42.91 10.19
N THR A 550 -10.06 -44.09 10.45
CA THR A 550 -9.64 -45.34 9.78
C THR A 550 -10.18 -45.43 8.36
N THR A 551 -9.47 -46.14 7.49
CA THR A 551 -9.88 -46.38 6.09
C THR A 551 -11.28 -47.00 6.00
N ASP A 552 -11.62 -47.95 6.86
CA ASP A 552 -12.94 -48.61 6.85
C ASP A 552 -14.09 -47.64 7.12
N VAL A 553 -13.90 -46.73 8.06
CA VAL A 553 -14.87 -45.68 8.38
C VAL A 553 -15.04 -44.73 7.19
N LEU A 554 -13.94 -44.38 6.52
CA LEU A 554 -13.98 -43.52 5.33
C LEU A 554 -14.69 -44.21 4.15
N LEU A 555 -14.42 -45.49 3.92
CA LEU A 555 -15.09 -46.29 2.89
C LEU A 555 -16.59 -46.41 3.16
N ALA A 556 -17.00 -46.59 4.42
CA ALA A 556 -18.41 -46.61 4.80
C ALA A 556 -19.09 -45.26 4.54
N ASP A 557 -18.46 -44.15 4.95
CA ASP A 557 -19.01 -42.81 4.73
C ASP A 557 -19.04 -42.41 3.25
N LEU A 558 -18.04 -42.80 2.45
CA LEU A 558 -18.03 -42.53 1.01
C LEU A 558 -19.20 -43.22 0.28
N ARG A 559 -19.61 -44.39 0.76
CA ARG A 559 -20.75 -45.16 0.20
C ARG A 559 -22.10 -44.67 0.72
N ASP A 560 -22.12 -43.92 1.81
CA ASP A 560 -23.32 -43.29 2.36
C ASP A 560 -23.54 -41.92 1.72
N SER A 561 -24.63 -41.78 0.97
CA SER A 561 -24.95 -40.55 0.24
C SER A 561 -25.04 -39.30 1.14
N ALA A 562 -25.40 -39.45 2.41
CA ALA A 562 -25.49 -38.34 3.37
C ALA A 562 -24.13 -37.92 3.93
N ARG A 563 -23.14 -38.82 3.91
CA ARG A 563 -21.79 -38.59 4.48
C ARG A 563 -20.69 -38.49 3.44
N THR A 564 -20.97 -38.82 2.17
CA THR A 564 -19.98 -38.80 1.08
C THR A 564 -19.22 -37.48 1.01
N LEU A 565 -19.94 -36.36 1.13
CA LEU A 565 -19.32 -35.04 1.00
C LEU A 565 -18.34 -34.75 2.15
N GLN A 566 -18.73 -35.09 3.38
CA GLN A 566 -17.87 -34.93 4.56
C GLN A 566 -16.63 -35.83 4.47
N ALA A 567 -16.78 -37.06 3.96
CA ALA A 567 -15.65 -37.96 3.72
C ALA A 567 -14.70 -37.43 2.63
N LEU A 568 -15.23 -36.85 1.55
CA LEU A 568 -14.38 -36.23 0.51
C LEU A 568 -13.65 -34.99 1.04
N GLU A 569 -14.31 -34.15 1.83
CA GLU A 569 -13.66 -33.01 2.50
C GLU A 569 -12.55 -33.47 3.44
N TYR A 570 -12.79 -34.54 4.17
CA TYR A 570 -11.77 -35.20 4.98
C TYR A 570 -10.59 -35.65 4.12
N LEU A 571 -10.83 -36.33 3.00
CA LEU A 571 -9.77 -36.88 2.14
C LEU A 571 -8.94 -35.81 1.41
N ILE A 572 -9.49 -34.61 1.22
CA ILE A 572 -8.74 -33.45 0.73
C ILE A 572 -7.76 -32.95 1.81
N ASP A 573 -8.19 -32.92 3.07
CA ASP A 573 -7.35 -32.52 4.21
C ASP A 573 -6.32 -33.60 4.60
N ARG A 574 -6.75 -34.87 4.61
CA ARG A 574 -5.98 -36.07 4.96
C ARG A 574 -6.28 -37.21 3.98
N SER A 575 -5.47 -37.34 2.94
CA SER A 575 -5.69 -38.37 1.93
C SER A 575 -5.38 -39.78 2.42
N ASP A 576 -6.18 -40.73 1.96
CA ASP A 576 -6.03 -42.16 2.22
C ASP A 576 -6.09 -42.94 0.91
N SER A 577 -4.96 -43.51 0.51
CA SER A 577 -4.83 -44.27 -0.74
C SER A 577 -5.71 -45.52 -0.81
N GLY A 578 -6.13 -46.08 0.33
CA GLY A 578 -7.05 -47.22 0.39
C GLY A 578 -8.47 -46.89 -0.10
N THR A 579 -8.81 -45.61 -0.21
CA THR A 579 -10.13 -45.15 -0.68
C THR A 579 -10.18 -44.87 -2.19
N PHE A 580 -9.05 -44.93 -2.89
CA PHE A 580 -8.92 -44.47 -4.28
C PHE A 580 -9.96 -45.06 -5.23
N ALA A 581 -10.15 -46.38 -5.21
CA ALA A 581 -11.08 -47.07 -6.12
C ALA A 581 -12.55 -46.64 -5.91
N VAL A 582 -12.95 -46.39 -4.66
CA VAL A 582 -14.31 -45.91 -4.36
C VAL A 582 -14.48 -44.47 -4.82
N VAL A 583 -13.49 -43.61 -4.61
CA VAL A 583 -13.53 -42.22 -5.08
C VAL A 583 -13.50 -42.16 -6.61
N GLU A 584 -12.76 -43.02 -7.29
CA GLU A 584 -12.77 -43.14 -8.76
C GLU A 584 -14.18 -43.49 -9.27
N SER A 585 -14.83 -44.47 -8.65
CA SER A 585 -16.20 -44.86 -8.99
C SER A 585 -17.17 -43.69 -8.82
N LEU A 586 -17.07 -42.95 -7.70
CA LEU A 586 -17.86 -41.74 -7.48
C LEU A 586 -17.60 -40.67 -8.54
N CYS A 587 -16.33 -40.42 -8.91
CA CYS A 587 -15.99 -39.45 -9.95
C CYS A 587 -16.55 -39.82 -11.32
N CYS A 588 -16.62 -41.10 -11.67
CA CYS A 588 -17.18 -41.56 -12.94
C CYS A 588 -18.72 -41.51 -12.94
N ALA A 589 -19.36 -42.04 -11.89
CA ALA A 589 -20.81 -42.30 -11.91
C ALA A 589 -21.67 -41.25 -11.19
N ASP A 590 -21.18 -40.63 -10.10
CA ASP A 590 -22.00 -39.73 -9.28
C ASP A 590 -22.15 -38.35 -9.95
N ILE A 591 -23.39 -37.92 -10.15
CA ILE A 591 -23.72 -36.65 -10.81
C ILE A 591 -23.96 -35.49 -9.82
N ARG A 592 -23.90 -35.72 -8.51
CA ARG A 592 -24.12 -34.69 -7.49
C ARG A 592 -22.97 -33.70 -7.43
N SER A 593 -23.30 -32.42 -7.34
CA SER A 593 -22.33 -31.35 -7.07
C SER A 593 -22.32 -31.01 -5.56
N PRO A 594 -21.16 -30.83 -4.90
CA PRO A 594 -19.81 -30.86 -5.46
C PRO A 594 -19.08 -32.21 -5.23
N VAL A 595 -19.79 -33.35 -5.24
CA VAL A 595 -19.20 -34.68 -4.95
C VAL A 595 -18.13 -35.02 -5.99
N LYS A 596 -18.45 -34.85 -7.28
CA LYS A 596 -17.50 -35.11 -8.36
C LYS A 596 -16.29 -34.19 -8.29
N GLU A 597 -16.52 -32.90 -8.09
CA GLU A 597 -15.49 -31.86 -8.00
C GLU A 597 -14.54 -32.08 -6.83
N LYS A 598 -15.04 -32.48 -5.66
CA LYS A 598 -14.18 -32.84 -4.52
C LYS A 598 -13.49 -34.18 -4.73
N GLY A 599 -14.16 -35.13 -5.38
CA GLY A 599 -13.58 -36.43 -5.73
C GLY A 599 -12.34 -36.31 -6.60
N VAL A 600 -12.37 -35.48 -7.65
CA VAL A 600 -11.20 -35.32 -8.55
C VAL A 600 -10.01 -34.67 -7.83
N ILE A 601 -10.25 -33.82 -6.84
CA ILE A 601 -9.20 -33.27 -5.97
C ILE A 601 -8.65 -34.35 -5.06
N ALA A 602 -9.52 -35.12 -4.40
CA ALA A 602 -9.12 -36.20 -3.52
C ALA A 602 -8.27 -37.25 -4.26
N LEU A 603 -8.69 -37.69 -5.46
CA LEU A 603 -7.90 -38.61 -6.30
C LEU A 603 -6.50 -38.05 -6.61
N TYR A 604 -6.44 -36.80 -7.05
CA TYR A 604 -5.19 -36.12 -7.34
C TYR A 604 -4.27 -36.05 -6.12
N LEU A 605 -4.82 -35.69 -4.96
CA LEU A 605 -4.06 -35.55 -3.70
C LEU A 605 -3.63 -36.90 -3.09
N MET A 606 -4.31 -38.00 -3.43
CA MET A 606 -3.91 -39.37 -3.09
C MET A 606 -2.74 -39.85 -3.95
N SER A 607 -2.85 -39.71 -5.27
CA SER A 607 -1.81 -40.12 -6.22
C SER A 607 -2.03 -39.45 -7.57
N PRO A 608 -1.24 -38.42 -7.93
CA PRO A 608 -1.32 -37.79 -9.25
C PRO A 608 -1.10 -38.78 -10.39
N GLU A 609 -0.14 -39.70 -10.23
CA GLU A 609 0.17 -40.73 -11.23
C GLU A 609 -1.03 -41.61 -11.55
N LYS A 610 -1.67 -42.20 -10.53
CA LYS A 610 -2.87 -43.04 -10.72
C LYS A 610 -4.07 -42.23 -11.19
N ALA A 611 -4.25 -41.02 -10.65
CA ALA A 611 -5.36 -40.16 -11.01
C ALA A 611 -5.33 -39.75 -12.49
N ARG A 612 -4.15 -39.55 -13.08
CA ARG A 612 -3.98 -39.04 -14.45
C ARG A 612 -4.90 -39.72 -15.47
N ALA A 613 -4.94 -41.05 -15.50
CA ALA A 613 -5.76 -41.80 -16.46
C ALA A 613 -7.26 -41.57 -16.23
N VAL A 614 -7.70 -41.58 -14.97
CA VAL A 614 -9.10 -41.31 -14.58
C VAL A 614 -9.49 -39.89 -14.97
N LEU A 615 -8.66 -38.91 -14.65
CA LEU A 615 -8.92 -37.51 -14.95
C LEU A 615 -8.97 -37.24 -16.46
N GLN A 616 -8.14 -37.93 -17.24
CA GLN A 616 -8.15 -37.80 -18.70
C GLN A 616 -9.47 -38.33 -19.28
N ARG A 617 -10.00 -39.44 -18.76
CA ARG A 617 -11.32 -39.98 -19.13
C ARG A 617 -12.45 -39.00 -18.81
N LEU A 618 -12.40 -38.34 -17.65
CA LEU A 618 -13.40 -37.35 -17.25
C LEU A 618 -13.41 -36.13 -18.19
N VAL A 619 -12.22 -35.61 -18.53
CA VAL A 619 -12.06 -34.46 -19.42
C VAL A 619 -12.50 -34.78 -20.85
N SER A 620 -12.20 -35.98 -21.36
CA SER A 620 -12.62 -36.41 -22.69
C SER A 620 -14.05 -36.93 -22.78
N GLN A 621 -14.81 -36.92 -21.68
CA GLN A 621 -16.16 -37.51 -21.59
C GLN A 621 -16.21 -38.96 -22.12
N ALA A 622 -15.25 -39.78 -21.69
CA ALA A 622 -15.17 -41.18 -22.12
C ALA A 622 -16.41 -41.98 -21.69
N GLU A 623 -16.62 -43.13 -22.33
CA GLU A 623 -17.70 -44.05 -21.98
C GLU A 623 -17.70 -44.41 -20.48
N GLY A 624 -18.90 -44.42 -19.88
CA GLY A 624 -19.10 -44.65 -18.46
C GLY A 624 -18.89 -43.44 -17.54
N VAL A 625 -18.58 -42.25 -18.08
CA VAL A 625 -18.55 -41.00 -17.32
C VAL A 625 -19.88 -40.26 -17.44
N CYS A 626 -20.50 -39.97 -16.29
CA CYS A 626 -21.77 -39.24 -16.23
C CYS A 626 -21.57 -37.83 -15.65
N PHE A 627 -22.20 -36.84 -16.27
CA PHE A 627 -22.34 -35.48 -15.75
C PHE A 627 -23.82 -35.10 -15.73
N ALA A 628 -24.27 -34.38 -14.69
CA ALA A 628 -25.64 -33.86 -14.62
C ALA A 628 -25.95 -32.88 -15.77
N ALA A 629 -24.95 -32.10 -16.17
CA ALA A 629 -25.04 -31.10 -17.24
C ALA A 629 -23.64 -30.72 -17.75
N THR A 630 -23.58 -30.07 -18.91
CA THR A 630 -22.34 -29.49 -19.46
C THR A 630 -21.64 -28.56 -18.47
N SER A 631 -22.39 -27.81 -17.67
CA SER A 631 -21.84 -26.90 -16.65
C SER A 631 -21.05 -27.63 -15.55
N GLN A 632 -21.45 -28.85 -15.18
CA GLN A 632 -20.69 -29.67 -14.22
C GLN A 632 -19.40 -30.21 -14.83
N TRP A 633 -19.47 -30.64 -16.10
CA TRP A 633 -18.28 -31.06 -16.86
C TRP A 633 -17.27 -29.93 -16.98
N LEU A 634 -17.71 -28.71 -17.30
CA LEU A 634 -16.85 -27.53 -17.41
C LEU A 634 -16.16 -27.22 -16.08
N LYS A 635 -16.90 -27.18 -14.95
CA LYS A 635 -16.33 -26.98 -13.61
C LYS A 635 -15.28 -28.05 -13.27
N THR A 636 -15.61 -29.31 -13.51
CA THR A 636 -14.71 -30.44 -13.25
C THR A 636 -13.45 -30.35 -14.12
N THR A 637 -13.62 -30.00 -15.40
CA THR A 637 -12.52 -29.86 -16.36
C THR A 637 -11.57 -28.73 -15.99
N VAL A 638 -12.07 -27.62 -15.45
CA VAL A 638 -11.22 -26.53 -14.92
C VAL A 638 -10.35 -27.02 -13.76
N ILE A 639 -10.92 -27.73 -12.79
CA ILE A 639 -10.17 -28.29 -11.64
C ILE A 639 -9.08 -29.24 -12.15
N ILE A 640 -9.43 -30.15 -13.05
CA ILE A 640 -8.47 -31.09 -13.65
C ILE A 640 -7.41 -30.36 -14.46
N GLY A 641 -7.77 -29.29 -15.17
CA GLY A 641 -6.80 -28.49 -15.92
C GLY A 641 -5.75 -27.85 -15.01
N HIS A 642 -6.12 -27.35 -13.83
CA HIS A 642 -5.14 -26.88 -12.83
C HIS A 642 -4.20 -28.00 -12.38
N GLN A 643 -4.72 -29.21 -12.16
CA GLN A 643 -3.91 -30.39 -11.82
C GLN A 643 -2.97 -30.78 -12.97
N ALA A 644 -3.45 -30.73 -14.22
CA ALA A 644 -2.66 -31.02 -15.40
C ALA A 644 -1.51 -30.02 -15.58
N VAL A 645 -1.75 -28.72 -15.39
CA VAL A 645 -0.70 -27.70 -15.38
C VAL A 645 0.32 -27.99 -14.29
N GLN A 646 -0.13 -28.22 -13.06
CA GLN A 646 0.73 -28.45 -11.89
C GLN A 646 1.69 -29.62 -12.12
N GLN A 647 1.26 -30.63 -12.89
CA GLN A 647 2.02 -31.83 -13.22
C GLN A 647 2.69 -31.81 -14.60
N GLY A 648 2.50 -30.75 -15.39
CA GLY A 648 3.02 -30.66 -16.76
C GLY A 648 2.37 -31.65 -17.75
N TRP A 649 1.13 -32.09 -17.52
CA TRP A 649 0.44 -33.06 -18.37
C TRP A 649 -0.15 -32.44 -19.65
N LYS A 650 0.60 -32.49 -20.75
CA LYS A 650 0.13 -31.99 -22.06
C LYS A 650 -1.05 -32.77 -22.67
N GLY A 651 -1.29 -34.01 -22.24
CA GLY A 651 -2.36 -34.86 -22.79
C GLY A 651 -3.79 -34.33 -22.57
N PHE A 652 -3.97 -33.30 -21.75
CA PHE A 652 -5.28 -32.71 -21.43
C PHE A 652 -5.69 -31.58 -22.39
N SER A 653 -4.76 -31.05 -23.20
CA SER A 653 -4.97 -29.83 -24.00
C SER A 653 -6.18 -29.91 -24.92
N LYS A 654 -6.43 -31.06 -25.58
CA LYS A 654 -7.58 -31.22 -26.46
C LYS A 654 -8.92 -31.06 -25.73
N GLY A 655 -9.04 -31.66 -24.56
CA GLY A 655 -10.26 -31.55 -23.76
C GLY A 655 -10.42 -30.18 -23.10
N LEU A 656 -9.32 -29.55 -22.70
CA LEU A 656 -9.35 -28.15 -22.25
C LEU A 656 -9.77 -27.20 -23.39
N THR A 657 -9.29 -27.42 -24.61
CA THR A 657 -9.72 -26.65 -25.80
C THR A 657 -11.20 -26.87 -26.08
N ALA A 658 -11.69 -28.12 -26.04
CA ALA A 658 -13.10 -28.43 -26.24
C ALA A 658 -13.99 -27.76 -25.19
N ALA A 659 -13.60 -27.82 -23.91
CA ALA A 659 -14.28 -27.12 -22.83
C ALA A 659 -14.27 -25.59 -23.06
N CYS A 660 -13.14 -25.02 -23.51
CA CYS A 660 -13.02 -23.58 -23.76
C CYS A 660 -13.94 -23.09 -24.88
N LEU A 661 -14.14 -23.92 -25.91
CA LEU A 661 -14.96 -23.61 -27.08
C LEU A 661 -16.45 -23.90 -26.86
N SER A 662 -16.82 -24.53 -25.74
CA SER A 662 -18.22 -24.79 -25.38
C SER A 662 -18.99 -23.49 -25.20
N ASP A 663 -20.15 -23.37 -25.84
CA ASP A 663 -21.04 -22.22 -25.66
C ASP A 663 -21.70 -22.20 -24.27
N SER A 664 -21.65 -23.31 -23.53
CA SER A 664 -22.08 -23.37 -22.13
C SER A 664 -21.01 -22.87 -21.15
N ALA A 665 -19.79 -22.58 -21.60
CA ALA A 665 -18.75 -22.02 -20.75
C ALA A 665 -19.10 -20.57 -20.37
N ASP A 666 -19.26 -20.34 -19.07
CA ASP A 666 -19.37 -18.98 -18.55
C ASP A 666 -18.03 -18.22 -18.71
N GLN A 667 -18.06 -16.91 -18.52
CA GLN A 667 -16.89 -16.06 -18.70
C GLN A 667 -15.72 -16.47 -17.77
N GLY A 668 -15.99 -16.77 -16.51
CA GLY A 668 -14.96 -17.19 -15.55
C GLY A 668 -14.33 -18.53 -15.92
N GLN A 669 -15.14 -19.49 -16.38
CA GLN A 669 -14.65 -20.77 -16.89
C GLN A 669 -13.81 -20.59 -18.14
N ARG A 670 -14.22 -19.72 -19.06
CA ARG A 670 -13.45 -19.40 -20.27
C ARG A 670 -12.09 -18.78 -19.93
N TRP A 671 -12.08 -17.82 -19.00
CA TRP A 671 -10.84 -17.26 -18.47
C TRP A 671 -9.93 -18.35 -17.89
N ALA A 672 -10.48 -19.31 -17.14
CA ALA A 672 -9.74 -20.47 -16.64
C ALA A 672 -9.12 -21.29 -17.74
N LEU A 673 -9.92 -21.69 -18.70
CA LEU A 673 -9.49 -22.61 -19.73
C LEU A 673 -8.43 -21.96 -20.62
N LEU A 674 -8.58 -20.68 -20.98
CA LEU A 674 -7.55 -19.94 -21.73
C LEU A 674 -6.22 -19.83 -20.95
N ARG A 675 -6.29 -19.49 -19.66
CA ARG A 675 -5.10 -19.42 -18.80
C ARG A 675 -4.41 -20.78 -18.69
N LEU A 676 -5.17 -21.85 -18.47
CA LEU A 676 -4.66 -23.21 -18.37
C LEU A 676 -4.03 -23.67 -19.68
N LEU A 677 -4.69 -23.42 -20.81
CA LEU A 677 -4.15 -23.70 -22.15
C LEU A 677 -2.82 -22.98 -22.40
N ALA A 678 -2.70 -21.72 -21.98
CA ALA A 678 -1.44 -20.96 -22.04
C ALA A 678 -0.33 -21.60 -21.20
N GLN A 679 -0.65 -22.17 -20.04
CA GLN A 679 0.34 -22.80 -19.16
C GLN A 679 0.73 -24.20 -19.63
N VAL A 680 -0.21 -24.97 -20.21
CA VAL A 680 0.09 -26.30 -20.79
C VAL A 680 0.98 -26.19 -22.04
N GLY A 681 0.72 -25.18 -22.89
CA GLY A 681 1.55 -24.86 -24.06
C GLY A 681 1.60 -25.98 -25.09
N ASP A 682 0.43 -26.29 -25.66
CA ASP A 682 0.24 -27.25 -26.73
C ASP A 682 -0.45 -26.59 -27.93
N VAL A 683 -0.12 -27.04 -29.14
CA VAL A 683 -0.68 -26.51 -30.38
C VAL A 683 -2.20 -26.70 -30.47
N SER A 684 -2.78 -27.68 -29.77
CA SER A 684 -4.22 -27.90 -29.75
C SER A 684 -5.02 -26.74 -29.14
N ALA A 685 -4.35 -25.78 -28.48
CA ALA A 685 -4.98 -24.56 -27.97
C ALA A 685 -5.25 -23.51 -29.07
N ALA A 686 -4.63 -23.63 -30.25
CA ALA A 686 -4.68 -22.62 -31.30
C ALA A 686 -6.12 -22.25 -31.75
N PRO A 687 -7.08 -23.19 -31.88
CA PRO A 687 -8.46 -22.84 -32.22
C PRO A 687 -9.14 -21.95 -31.17
N ALA A 688 -8.95 -22.26 -29.86
CA ALA A 688 -9.49 -21.44 -28.78
C ALA A 688 -8.83 -20.06 -28.73
N ALA A 689 -7.50 -20.00 -28.83
CA ALA A 689 -6.75 -18.75 -28.85
C ALA A 689 -7.20 -17.84 -30.02
N ARG A 690 -7.37 -18.41 -31.22
CA ARG A 690 -7.84 -17.68 -32.41
C ARG A 690 -9.25 -17.12 -32.23
N ARG A 691 -10.17 -17.90 -31.65
CA ARG A 691 -11.56 -17.46 -31.42
C ARG A 691 -11.64 -16.27 -30.47
N PHE A 692 -10.80 -16.26 -29.44
CA PHE A 692 -10.97 -15.37 -28.28
C PHE A 692 -9.97 -14.20 -28.21
N ILE A 693 -8.95 -14.13 -29.07
CA ILE A 693 -7.99 -13.00 -29.08
C ILE A 693 -8.61 -11.67 -29.57
N THR A 694 -9.76 -11.76 -30.23
CA THR A 694 -10.58 -10.61 -30.68
C THR A 694 -11.91 -10.50 -29.93
N ASP A 695 -12.05 -11.17 -28.77
CA ASP A 695 -13.25 -11.10 -27.94
C ASP A 695 -13.52 -9.64 -27.50
N PRO A 696 -14.79 -9.19 -27.36
CA PRO A 696 -15.07 -7.85 -26.82
C PRO A 696 -14.53 -7.60 -25.41
N ASP A 697 -14.36 -8.66 -24.60
CA ASP A 697 -13.85 -8.60 -23.24
C ASP A 697 -12.31 -8.60 -23.20
N TRP A 698 -11.72 -7.55 -22.64
CA TRP A 698 -10.26 -7.36 -22.61
C TRP A 698 -9.51 -8.46 -21.84
N ASP A 699 -10.11 -8.98 -20.77
CA ASP A 699 -9.50 -10.04 -19.97
C ASP A 699 -9.48 -11.36 -20.76
N THR A 700 -10.55 -11.66 -21.49
CA THR A 700 -10.59 -12.79 -22.43
C THR A 700 -9.50 -12.66 -23.49
N ARG A 701 -9.30 -11.46 -24.06
CA ARG A 701 -8.26 -11.22 -25.07
C ARG A 701 -6.85 -11.43 -24.52
N ILE A 702 -6.54 -10.94 -23.31
CA ILE A 702 -5.23 -11.17 -22.66
C ILE A 702 -4.95 -12.67 -22.53
N LEU A 703 -5.92 -13.41 -21.98
CA LEU A 703 -5.76 -14.83 -21.71
C LEU A 703 -5.63 -15.63 -23.02
N ALA A 704 -6.38 -15.24 -24.05
CA ALA A 704 -6.26 -15.78 -25.40
C ALA A 704 -4.92 -15.46 -26.06
N ALA A 705 -4.39 -14.24 -25.87
CA ALA A 705 -3.05 -13.87 -26.34
C ALA A 705 -1.97 -14.72 -25.67
N GLY A 706 -2.05 -14.91 -24.35
CA GLY A 706 -1.18 -15.81 -23.60
C GLY A 706 -1.23 -17.25 -24.12
N ALA A 707 -2.43 -17.76 -24.44
CA ALA A 707 -2.62 -19.07 -25.04
C ALA A 707 -2.00 -19.14 -26.44
N ALA A 708 -2.24 -18.13 -27.29
CA ALA A 708 -1.68 -18.02 -28.63
C ALA A 708 -0.16 -18.12 -28.62
N GLY A 709 0.49 -17.34 -27.74
CA GLY A 709 1.95 -17.35 -27.59
C GLY A 709 2.54 -18.70 -27.18
N SER A 710 1.79 -19.55 -26.47
CA SER A 710 2.28 -20.86 -26.02
C SER A 710 2.08 -21.98 -27.05
N THR A 711 1.32 -21.75 -28.12
CA THR A 711 0.98 -22.81 -29.09
C THR A 711 2.10 -23.15 -30.06
N GLY A 712 2.98 -22.18 -30.35
CA GLY A 712 3.94 -22.27 -31.46
C GLY A 712 3.32 -22.14 -32.85
N ASP A 713 2.00 -21.92 -32.97
CA ASP A 713 1.31 -21.70 -34.25
C ASP A 713 1.60 -20.28 -34.77
N THR A 714 2.54 -20.17 -35.70
CA THR A 714 2.99 -18.89 -36.28
C THR A 714 1.87 -18.14 -37.01
N SER A 715 0.78 -18.81 -37.39
CA SER A 715 -0.38 -18.15 -38.00
C SER A 715 -1.17 -17.26 -37.01
N LEU A 716 -0.82 -17.28 -35.72
CA LEU A 716 -1.38 -16.38 -34.70
C LEU A 716 -0.58 -15.08 -34.52
N LEU A 717 0.61 -14.96 -35.12
CA LEU A 717 1.45 -13.76 -35.02
C LEU A 717 0.72 -12.46 -35.44
N PRO A 718 0.00 -12.40 -36.58
CA PRO A 718 -0.71 -11.18 -36.98
C PRO A 718 -1.79 -10.75 -35.97
N LEU A 719 -2.45 -11.72 -35.32
CA LEU A 719 -3.45 -11.45 -34.30
C LEU A 719 -2.82 -10.90 -33.02
N LEU A 720 -1.67 -11.43 -32.61
CA LEU A 720 -0.91 -10.92 -31.47
C LEU A 720 -0.39 -9.50 -31.69
N CYS A 721 0.13 -9.19 -32.87
CA CYS A 721 0.55 -7.83 -33.23
C CYS A 721 -0.65 -6.86 -33.25
N THR A 722 -1.80 -7.30 -33.76
CA THR A 722 -3.04 -6.50 -33.74
C THR A 722 -3.52 -6.25 -32.31
N PHE A 723 -3.47 -7.28 -31.46
CA PHE A 723 -3.80 -7.17 -30.04
C PHE A 723 -2.85 -6.19 -29.31
N TYR A 724 -1.54 -6.28 -29.56
CA TYR A 724 -0.56 -5.35 -28.99
C TYR A 724 -0.89 -3.89 -29.35
N ARG A 725 -1.14 -3.60 -30.63
CA ARG A 725 -1.48 -2.24 -31.09
C ARG A 725 -2.74 -1.71 -30.40
N ALA A 726 -3.80 -2.50 -30.37
CA ALA A 726 -5.02 -2.11 -29.66
C ALA A 726 -4.79 -1.86 -28.16
N ALA A 727 -3.92 -2.65 -27.51
CA ALA A 727 -3.54 -2.47 -26.11
C ALA A 727 -2.70 -1.19 -25.89
N VAL A 728 -1.88 -0.79 -26.85
CA VAL A 728 -1.17 0.50 -26.84
C VAL A 728 -2.16 1.65 -27.00
N ASP A 729 -3.04 1.58 -28.00
CA ASP A 729 -4.01 2.65 -28.32
C ASP A 729 -5.00 2.92 -27.18
N SER A 730 -5.35 1.88 -26.42
CA SER A 730 -6.22 1.98 -25.24
C SER A 730 -5.50 2.35 -23.95
N GLY A 731 -4.16 2.36 -23.94
CA GLY A 731 -3.36 2.51 -22.71
C GLY A 731 -3.40 1.30 -21.77
N PHE A 732 -3.88 0.15 -22.26
CA PHE A 732 -4.04 -1.07 -21.46
C PHE A 732 -2.72 -1.85 -21.31
N LYS A 733 -2.02 -1.60 -20.20
CA LYS A 733 -0.65 -2.11 -19.99
C LYS A 733 -0.58 -3.63 -19.86
N LEU A 734 -1.53 -4.26 -19.17
CA LEU A 734 -1.56 -5.73 -19.09
C LEU A 734 -1.70 -6.39 -20.46
N GLY A 735 -2.50 -5.80 -21.36
CA GLY A 735 -2.59 -6.26 -22.75
C GLY A 735 -1.25 -6.20 -23.48
N GLN A 736 -0.51 -5.11 -23.30
CA GLN A 736 0.84 -4.95 -23.86
C GLN A 736 1.80 -6.00 -23.29
N ILE A 737 1.83 -6.19 -21.96
CA ILE A 737 2.70 -7.18 -21.29
C ILE A 737 2.40 -8.60 -21.81
N ALA A 738 1.13 -8.98 -21.86
CA ALA A 738 0.72 -10.30 -22.34
C ALA A 738 1.10 -10.53 -23.81
N ALA A 739 0.92 -9.51 -24.65
CA ALA A 739 1.32 -9.57 -26.05
C ALA A 739 2.84 -9.68 -26.21
N LEU A 740 3.63 -8.88 -25.48
CA LEU A 740 5.10 -8.91 -25.52
C LEU A 740 5.64 -10.28 -25.11
N HIS A 741 5.15 -10.86 -24.00
CA HIS A 741 5.52 -12.21 -23.59
C HIS A 741 5.20 -13.26 -24.66
N SER A 742 4.04 -13.11 -25.32
CA SER A 742 3.56 -14.05 -26.32
C SER A 742 4.35 -13.95 -27.63
N LEU A 743 4.59 -12.74 -28.12
CA LEU A 743 5.43 -12.47 -29.30
C LEU A 743 6.87 -12.95 -29.08
N GLY A 744 7.44 -12.70 -27.89
CA GLY A 744 8.79 -13.16 -27.56
C GLY A 744 8.97 -14.68 -27.61
N ARG A 745 7.90 -15.47 -27.43
CA ARG A 745 7.95 -16.95 -27.57
C ARG A 745 8.14 -17.40 -29.01
N PHE A 746 7.66 -16.64 -29.98
CA PHE A 746 7.87 -16.92 -31.39
C PHE A 746 9.28 -16.54 -31.88
N ARG A 747 9.98 -15.67 -31.15
CA ARG A 747 11.31 -15.14 -31.55
C ARG A 747 11.28 -14.53 -32.96
N ASP A 748 10.17 -13.89 -33.29
CA ASP A 748 9.96 -13.25 -34.58
C ASP A 748 10.73 -11.92 -34.63
N GLU A 749 11.63 -11.80 -35.60
CA GLU A 749 12.50 -10.63 -35.77
C GLU A 749 11.70 -9.34 -35.94
N SER A 750 10.54 -9.41 -36.62
CA SER A 750 9.69 -8.25 -36.88
C SER A 750 9.08 -7.65 -35.60
N SER A 751 9.02 -8.44 -34.53
CA SER A 751 8.51 -8.03 -33.21
C SER A 751 9.59 -7.37 -32.33
N ARG A 752 10.89 -7.48 -32.68
CA ARG A 752 12.00 -6.97 -31.87
C ARG A 752 11.87 -5.48 -31.50
N PRO A 753 11.49 -4.56 -32.41
CA PRO A 753 11.35 -3.14 -32.07
C PRO A 753 10.34 -2.89 -30.92
N LEU A 754 9.33 -3.75 -30.78
CA LEU A 754 8.34 -3.63 -29.70
C LEU A 754 8.97 -3.90 -28.33
N PHE A 755 9.88 -4.88 -28.25
CA PHE A 755 10.58 -5.20 -27.00
C PHE A 755 11.59 -4.10 -26.62
N GLU A 756 12.26 -3.50 -27.60
CA GLU A 756 13.16 -2.36 -27.38
C GLU A 756 12.42 -1.14 -26.82
N ILE A 757 11.26 -0.81 -27.40
CA ILE A 757 10.40 0.26 -26.85
C ILE A 757 10.02 -0.07 -25.40
N ALA A 758 9.60 -1.31 -25.14
CA ALA A 758 9.20 -1.73 -23.80
C ALA A 758 10.32 -1.59 -22.75
N LEU A 759 11.60 -1.82 -23.11
CA LEU A 759 12.75 -1.61 -22.22
C LEU A 759 12.93 -0.16 -21.75
N THR A 760 12.34 0.82 -22.44
CA THR A 760 12.42 2.24 -22.07
C THR A 760 11.18 2.74 -21.32
N SER A 761 10.22 1.87 -21.05
CA SER A 761 8.99 2.22 -20.36
C SER A 761 9.23 2.71 -18.94
N SER A 762 8.41 3.67 -18.48
CA SER A 762 8.36 4.06 -17.07
C SER A 762 7.81 2.95 -16.17
N ASP A 763 7.07 2.00 -16.74
CA ASP A 763 6.52 0.84 -16.02
C ASP A 763 7.50 -0.33 -16.00
N GLU A 764 7.89 -0.79 -14.81
CA GLU A 764 8.89 -1.84 -14.71
C GLU A 764 8.43 -3.21 -15.24
N ASN A 765 7.12 -3.46 -15.31
CA ASN A 765 6.60 -4.72 -15.83
C ASN A 765 6.66 -4.76 -17.35
N LEU A 766 6.46 -3.61 -18.01
CA LEU A 766 6.72 -3.50 -19.45
C LEU A 766 8.20 -3.69 -19.76
N ARG A 767 9.10 -3.08 -18.95
CA ARG A 767 10.55 -3.31 -19.09
C ARG A 767 10.90 -4.78 -18.91
N ALA A 768 10.37 -5.42 -17.88
CA ALA A 768 10.57 -6.86 -17.66
C ALA A 768 10.01 -7.71 -18.80
N ALA A 769 8.84 -7.39 -19.34
CA ALA A 769 8.26 -8.13 -20.45
C ALA A 769 9.09 -8.02 -21.73
N GLY A 770 9.59 -6.82 -22.03
CA GLY A 770 10.54 -6.58 -23.12
C GLY A 770 11.85 -7.36 -22.92
N ALA A 771 12.41 -7.31 -21.70
CA ALA A 771 13.61 -8.06 -21.35
C ALA A 771 13.42 -9.58 -21.49
N GLU A 772 12.34 -10.13 -20.91
CA GLU A 772 12.03 -11.57 -20.99
C GLU A 772 11.78 -12.02 -22.44
N ALA A 773 11.25 -11.16 -23.29
CA ALA A 773 11.11 -11.45 -24.71
C ALA A 773 12.46 -11.48 -25.43
N LEU A 774 13.33 -10.48 -25.23
CA LEU A 774 14.66 -10.41 -25.86
C LEU A 774 15.60 -11.53 -25.42
N VAL A 775 15.53 -11.94 -24.15
CA VAL A 775 16.29 -13.09 -23.62
C VAL A 775 16.04 -14.37 -24.44
N ARG A 776 14.83 -14.53 -25.01
CA ARG A 776 14.47 -15.73 -25.80
C ARG A 776 15.16 -15.79 -27.15
N PHE A 777 15.61 -14.66 -27.71
CA PHE A 777 16.27 -14.63 -29.01
C PHE A 777 17.67 -15.25 -28.97
N GLN A 778 18.37 -15.14 -27.84
CA GLN A 778 19.71 -15.71 -27.64
C GLN A 778 20.75 -15.26 -28.70
N ASP A 779 20.66 -14.00 -29.15
CA ASP A 779 21.58 -13.40 -30.13
C ASP A 779 22.30 -12.15 -29.60
N ASN A 780 23.37 -11.75 -30.30
CA ASN A 780 24.22 -10.62 -29.92
C ASN A 780 23.47 -9.27 -29.90
N VAL A 781 22.47 -9.09 -30.75
CA VAL A 781 21.70 -7.83 -30.84
C VAL A 781 20.86 -7.67 -29.57
N SER A 782 20.13 -8.71 -29.17
CA SER A 782 19.35 -8.75 -27.94
C SER A 782 20.24 -8.60 -26.71
N GLN A 783 21.40 -9.27 -26.67
CA GLN A 783 22.35 -9.11 -25.56
C GLN A 783 22.85 -7.66 -25.42
N SER A 784 23.12 -6.98 -26.53
CA SER A 784 23.52 -5.57 -26.51
C SER A 784 22.43 -4.66 -25.92
N LEU A 785 21.16 -4.85 -26.35
CA LEU A 785 20.01 -4.11 -25.83
C LEU A 785 19.79 -4.36 -24.34
N LEU A 786 19.85 -5.63 -23.92
CA LEU A 786 19.71 -6.07 -22.53
C LEU A 786 20.82 -5.49 -21.64
N ASN A 787 22.07 -5.51 -22.10
CA ASN A 787 23.20 -4.92 -21.38
C ASN A 787 23.02 -3.41 -21.20
N LYS A 788 22.55 -2.71 -22.22
CA LYS A 788 22.23 -1.27 -22.12
C LYS A 788 21.13 -1.02 -21.09
N ALA A 789 20.05 -1.80 -21.12
CA ALA A 789 18.95 -1.66 -20.15
C ALA A 789 19.40 -1.93 -18.70
N LEU A 790 20.29 -2.91 -18.49
CA LEU A 790 20.79 -3.26 -17.17
C LEU A 790 21.57 -2.12 -16.48
N LEU A 791 22.22 -1.25 -17.26
CA LEU A 791 22.96 -0.10 -16.71
C LEU A 791 22.06 0.88 -15.98
N SER A 792 20.80 1.01 -16.40
CA SER A 792 19.83 1.96 -15.85
C SER A 792 18.68 1.32 -15.07
N GLU A 793 18.59 -0.02 -15.00
CA GLU A 793 17.45 -0.70 -14.36
C GLU A 793 17.54 -0.63 -12.82
N PRO A 794 16.61 0.07 -12.14
CA PRO A 794 16.62 0.19 -10.69
C PRO A 794 16.07 -1.04 -9.96
N PHE A 795 15.21 -1.86 -10.58
CA PHE A 795 14.51 -2.95 -9.88
C PHE A 795 15.24 -4.28 -9.98
N GLN A 796 15.68 -4.83 -8.84
CA GLN A 796 16.41 -6.09 -8.80
C GLN A 796 15.69 -7.23 -9.53
N TRP A 797 14.39 -7.40 -9.32
CA TRP A 797 13.66 -8.49 -9.97
C TRP A 797 13.63 -8.37 -11.51
N VAL A 798 13.71 -7.15 -12.07
CA VAL A 798 13.82 -6.90 -13.51
C VAL A 798 15.24 -7.16 -13.99
N ARG A 799 16.25 -6.75 -13.21
CA ARG A 799 17.66 -7.11 -13.45
C ARG A 799 17.81 -8.63 -13.54
N ASP A 800 17.21 -9.37 -12.62
CA ASP A 800 17.21 -10.84 -12.63
C ASP A 800 16.55 -11.41 -13.91
N ARG A 801 15.61 -10.69 -14.55
CA ARG A 801 15.03 -11.11 -15.85
C ARG A 801 15.98 -10.87 -17.00
N ILE A 802 16.66 -9.73 -16.99
CA ILE A 802 17.68 -9.39 -17.98
C ILE A 802 18.84 -10.40 -17.90
N GLU A 803 19.29 -10.72 -16.68
CA GLU A 803 20.45 -11.59 -16.44
C GLU A 803 20.19 -13.07 -16.72
N LYS A 804 18.93 -13.54 -16.65
CA LYS A 804 18.56 -14.92 -17.02
C LYS A 804 18.91 -15.33 -18.45
N GLY A 805 19.16 -14.38 -19.34
CA GLY A 805 19.58 -14.65 -20.71
C GLY A 805 21.08 -14.62 -20.96
N ARG A 806 21.89 -14.35 -19.93
CA ARG A 806 23.35 -14.47 -19.98
C ARG A 806 23.76 -15.91 -19.69
#